data_AF-A0A2J6SFH7-F1
#
_entry.id   AF-A0A2J6SFH7-F1
#
_cell.length_a   1.000
_cell.length_b   1.000
_cell.length_c   1.000
_cell.angle_alpha   90.00
_cell.angle_beta   90.00
_cell.angle_gamma   90.00
#
_symmetry.space_group_name_H-M   'P 1'
#
loop_
_entity.id
_entity.type
_entity.pdbx_description
1 polymer ?
#
loop_
_entity_poly.entity_id
_entity_poly.type
_entity_poly.pdbx_seq_one_letter_code
_entity_poly.pdbx_strand_id
1 'polypeptide(L)'
;MDELSMFTVQRMEWQFPFIDNTTYWPADKVPFATYPSCAAGACSQAVNKSLSDQVSLRCQSASNCAKPMDAVNWPAFCSTIQYGKTCSDNCQPPSEQGQLMQWMSTLCSQFSGWNGAFPFIDRLVYWAVDQAPIAVYPNCTVGTGCSQAVNQTLYEQNTTLRCQSPSNCTYPTEAWNWPEFCKSIQYGQTCLNSCNHWWERGELANWMYTTCSLVDQWTGLPADWHHLYYPLREDLIPWHWNVSWSPPSQQSGTSTKRAAETPARPHCPSTGAKLCAFAAVNIAMAIIMPILGRRSVIFFVTFGLLGKPDMHLWWISGILTLCLHVLSNAVNAILIQRTPGFASVNVGQLILLWCTRPRLAWMVMLYLMPMDAEKTMYTGAAASTLFAEVILQLASAYFMGSAVTFARLQKLFNNGVLSHAQGGHDAITMYAGALMWLACFIFAIGACSWTVLGVNTYLLQLGRSFNGLAVKARKHRDDCRTLLSKNSFAAESLGSLEKNLSVLCLQPFQDHNSVRQAVTQFARKESGNRYKEVTDYDTRYYENGHSSGRSRRSGENSDLSLKLPTFRDNAQRGYDAATSTRAAEAITLNNLHRQLVQAKTQLRNLELQILPTTTAQLRHPIRAARRFFTSMQPLETGVEPLERKIARTKIDIGTLTRSCEASASVIAGWDATISEWSWTLRKWDHLIEEREKERSRADDADPETRRLRTLTKWTFFGMLGCWIAQWVWWVGYIQVMGDAYCPPNLAAIAAIWTLFSATGAASGASV
;
A
#
# COMPACT_ATOMS: atom_id res chain seq x y z
N MET A 1 12.32 -5.36 -13.05
CA MET A 1 13.54 -5.69 -12.28
C MET A 1 14.66 -5.15 -13.13
N ASP A 2 15.55 -4.38 -12.51
CA ASP A 2 16.53 -3.44 -13.07
C ASP A 2 15.97 -2.04 -13.40
N GLU A 3 16.68 -1.01 -12.94
CA GLU A 3 16.37 0.44 -12.89
C GLU A 3 15.46 1.00 -11.78
N LEU A 4 15.86 0.82 -10.51
CA LEU A 4 15.50 1.75 -9.43
C LEU A 4 16.58 1.71 -8.34
N SER A 5 17.73 2.32 -8.63
CA SER A 5 18.83 2.49 -7.68
C SER A 5 19.46 3.88 -7.83
N MET A 6 18.83 4.91 -7.25
CA MET A 6 19.53 6.16 -6.91
C MET A 6 18.66 7.00 -5.95
N PHE A 7 18.60 6.61 -4.69
CA PHE A 7 18.39 7.52 -3.56
C PHE A 7 18.90 6.83 -2.29
N THR A 8 20.20 6.96 -2.07
CA THR A 8 20.87 6.56 -0.83
C THR A 8 20.68 7.69 0.16
N VAL A 9 19.78 7.55 1.14
CA VAL A 9 19.76 8.42 2.32
C VAL A 9 20.76 7.83 3.31
N GLN A 10 21.92 8.46 3.42
CA GLN A 10 22.92 8.13 4.43
C GLN A 10 22.35 8.39 5.83
N ARG A 11 22.55 7.40 6.69
CA ARG A 11 22.62 7.42 8.15
C ARG A 11 23.23 8.73 8.66
N MET A 12 22.51 9.52 9.47
CA MET A 12 23.13 10.56 10.32
C MET A 12 23.74 9.88 11.55
N GLU A 13 24.84 9.14 11.34
CA GLU A 13 25.91 9.13 12.33
C GLU A 13 26.63 10.47 12.15
N TRP A 14 26.75 11.29 13.19
CA TRP A 14 27.53 12.54 13.14
C TRP A 14 29.02 12.22 13.06
N GLN A 15 29.47 11.67 11.94
CA GLN A 15 30.88 11.60 11.57
C GLN A 15 31.16 12.75 10.60
N PHE A 16 31.72 13.85 11.12
CA PHE A 16 32.32 14.87 10.29
C PHE A 16 33.74 14.40 9.91
N PRO A 17 34.04 14.12 8.63
CA PRO A 17 35.40 13.90 8.24
C PRO A 17 36.11 15.26 8.25
N PHE A 18 37.03 15.44 9.20
CA PHE A 18 37.95 16.58 9.31
C PHE A 18 37.43 17.91 9.88
N ILE A 19 36.66 17.84 10.97
CA ILE A 19 36.83 18.81 12.05
C ILE A 19 37.32 17.98 13.23
N ASP A 20 38.40 18.39 13.91
CA ASP A 20 38.87 17.67 15.09
C ASP A 20 37.71 17.64 16.09
N ASN A 21 37.07 16.47 16.21
CA ASN A 21 35.74 16.31 16.83
C ASN A 21 35.76 16.71 18.33
N THR A 22 36.95 16.95 18.87
CA THR A 22 37.25 17.37 20.23
C THR A 22 37.34 18.88 20.43
N THR A 23 37.34 19.72 19.37
CA THR A 23 37.76 21.14 19.53
C THR A 23 36.87 22.17 18.82
N TYR A 24 36.30 21.88 17.64
CA TYR A 24 35.57 22.90 16.86
C TYR A 24 34.22 22.39 16.34
N TRP A 25 33.14 23.19 16.45
CA TRP A 25 31.83 22.84 15.86
C TRP A 25 31.25 24.00 15.03
N PRO A 26 30.40 23.72 14.02
CA PRO A 26 29.75 24.76 13.22
C PRO A 26 28.77 25.62 14.04
N ALA A 27 28.88 26.94 13.92
CA ALA A 27 28.08 27.90 14.69
C ALA A 27 26.56 27.83 14.39
N ASP A 28 26.17 27.39 13.18
CA ASP A 28 24.77 27.33 12.72
C ASP A 28 24.05 26.02 13.10
N LYS A 29 24.79 25.00 13.59
CA LYS A 29 24.27 23.65 13.89
C LYS A 29 24.13 23.35 15.37
N VAL A 30 24.61 24.24 16.23
CA VAL A 30 24.48 24.09 17.68
C VAL A 30 23.07 24.58 18.06
N PRO A 31 22.34 23.88 18.94
CA PRO A 31 20.98 24.23 19.31
C PRO A 31 20.99 25.49 20.20
N PHE A 32 21.19 26.66 19.58
CA PHE A 32 21.28 27.96 20.24
C PHE A 32 19.92 28.63 20.47
N ALA A 33 18.81 27.97 20.11
CA ALA A 33 17.50 28.64 20.10
C ALA A 33 16.93 28.93 21.49
N THR A 34 17.43 28.34 22.58
CA THR A 34 16.92 28.60 23.94
C THR A 34 17.98 28.33 25.01
N TYR A 35 18.94 29.25 25.22
CA TYR A 35 19.56 29.31 26.55
C TYR A 35 18.51 29.86 27.54
N PRO A 36 18.59 29.51 28.85
CA PRO A 36 17.56 29.90 29.82
C PRO A 36 17.32 31.42 29.84
N SER A 37 16.08 31.84 30.10
CA SER A 37 15.64 33.25 30.09
C SER A 37 16.52 34.18 30.95
N CYS A 38 17.17 33.62 31.96
CA CYS A 38 18.09 34.28 32.90
C CYS A 38 19.32 34.90 32.27
N ALA A 39 19.68 34.50 31.06
CA ALA A 39 20.83 35.07 30.40
C ALA A 39 20.54 36.49 29.91
N ALA A 40 19.29 36.96 29.86
CA ALA A 40 19.01 38.36 29.52
C ALA A 40 19.79 39.32 30.44
N GLY A 41 20.71 40.12 29.86
CA GLY A 41 21.62 40.99 30.60
C GLY A 41 23.10 40.58 30.49
N ALA A 42 23.87 40.82 31.56
CA ALA A 42 25.34 40.69 31.54
C ALA A 42 25.85 39.27 31.22
N CYS A 43 25.11 38.23 31.63
CA CYS A 43 25.52 36.85 31.35
C CYS A 43 25.33 36.46 29.87
N SER A 44 24.19 36.75 29.22
CA SER A 44 24.09 36.51 27.75
C SER A 44 25.05 37.38 26.99
N GLN A 45 25.30 38.61 27.44
CA GLN A 45 26.30 39.46 26.79
C GLN A 45 27.69 38.83 26.90
N ALA A 46 28.05 38.28 28.06
CA ALA A 46 29.33 37.61 28.25
C ALA A 46 29.42 36.27 27.49
N VAL A 47 28.32 35.50 27.44
CA VAL A 47 28.21 34.26 26.65
C VAL A 47 28.31 34.56 25.17
N ASN A 48 27.52 35.50 24.65
CA ASN A 48 27.53 35.89 23.24
C ASN A 48 28.86 36.53 22.84
N LYS A 49 29.45 37.35 23.71
CA LYS A 49 30.79 37.91 23.50
C LYS A 49 31.83 36.80 23.46
N SER A 50 31.84 35.90 24.44
CA SER A 50 32.78 34.79 24.45
C SER A 50 32.56 33.86 23.26
N LEU A 51 31.33 33.65 22.82
CA LEU A 51 31.03 32.86 21.63
C LEU A 51 31.62 33.55 20.40
N SER A 52 31.32 34.84 20.21
CA SER A 52 31.84 35.67 19.12
C SER A 52 33.36 35.72 19.10
N ASP A 53 34.00 35.83 20.26
CA ASP A 53 35.45 35.88 20.41
C ASP A 53 36.11 34.54 20.06
N GLN A 54 35.36 33.44 20.14
CA GLN A 54 35.83 32.08 19.83
C GLN A 54 35.36 31.55 18.46
N VAL A 55 34.57 32.32 17.70
CA VAL A 55 34.26 32.01 16.31
C VAL A 55 35.50 32.29 15.46
N SER A 56 35.95 31.26 14.76
CA SER A 56 37.00 31.39 13.75
C SER A 56 36.51 30.83 12.42
N LEU A 57 36.86 31.51 11.34
CA LEU A 57 36.62 31.05 9.98
C LEU A 57 37.45 29.80 9.71
N ARG A 58 36.78 28.67 9.46
CA ARG A 58 37.42 27.38 9.13
C ARG A 58 36.89 26.84 7.81
N CYS A 59 37.73 26.08 7.11
CA CYS A 59 37.39 25.47 5.84
C CYS A 59 36.77 24.09 6.07
N GLN A 60 35.70 23.77 5.34
CA GLN A 60 35.02 22.47 5.42
C GLN A 60 35.88 21.29 4.89
N SER A 61 36.92 21.58 4.09
CA SER A 61 37.92 20.58 3.66
C SER A 61 39.32 21.22 3.62
N ALA A 62 40.35 20.42 3.89
CA ALA A 62 41.74 20.85 3.88
C ALA A 62 42.27 21.21 2.49
N SER A 63 41.66 20.70 1.42
CA SER A 63 42.18 20.84 0.05
C SER A 63 41.61 22.04 -0.71
N ASN A 64 40.52 22.66 -0.24
CA ASN A 64 39.87 23.75 -0.97
C ASN A 64 38.87 24.47 -0.06
N CYS A 65 39.22 25.70 0.37
CA CYS A 65 38.37 26.58 1.18
C CYS A 65 37.21 27.20 0.37
N ALA A 66 36.51 26.40 -0.44
CA ALA A 66 35.41 26.85 -1.30
C ALA A 66 34.15 27.23 -0.50
N LYS A 67 34.06 26.75 0.76
CA LYS A 67 33.00 27.11 1.72
C LYS A 67 33.62 27.34 3.09
N PRO A 68 34.00 28.58 3.42
CA PRO A 68 34.25 28.96 4.80
C PRO A 68 33.00 28.70 5.64
N MET A 69 33.18 28.18 6.85
CA MET A 69 32.15 28.13 7.88
C MET A 69 32.68 28.76 9.17
N ASP A 70 31.78 29.39 9.91
CA ASP A 70 32.06 29.87 11.25
C ASP A 70 32.08 28.68 12.21
N ALA A 71 33.24 28.44 12.83
CA ALA A 71 33.41 27.35 13.79
C ALA A 71 33.85 27.90 15.15
N VAL A 72 33.17 27.48 16.22
CA VAL A 72 33.47 27.88 17.60
C VAL A 72 34.55 26.98 18.17
N ASN A 73 35.59 27.56 18.78
CA ASN A 73 36.58 26.84 19.58
C ASN A 73 36.00 26.49 20.95
N TRP A 74 35.44 25.30 21.12
CA TRP A 74 34.71 24.93 22.32
C TRP A 74 35.56 24.82 23.58
N PRO A 75 36.76 24.20 23.58
CA PRO A 75 37.63 24.20 24.76
C PRO A 75 37.98 25.63 25.21
N ALA A 76 38.25 26.52 24.27
CA ALA A 76 38.53 27.91 24.60
C ALA A 76 37.28 28.63 25.16
N PHE A 77 36.12 28.45 24.52
CA PHE A 77 34.85 28.98 25.02
C PHE A 77 34.51 28.46 26.43
N CYS A 78 34.69 27.17 26.67
CA CYS A 78 34.41 26.57 27.97
C CYS A 78 35.42 26.99 29.03
N SER A 79 36.64 27.37 28.66
CA SER A 79 37.63 27.91 29.59
C SER A 79 37.35 29.36 30.03
N THR A 80 36.72 30.17 29.16
CA THR A 80 36.40 31.58 29.40
C THR A 80 35.09 31.79 30.16
N ILE A 81 34.19 30.81 30.09
CA ILE A 81 32.88 30.85 30.71
C ILE A 81 32.94 30.22 32.12
N GLN A 82 33.13 31.06 33.14
CA GLN A 82 33.19 30.66 34.56
C GLN A 82 31.99 31.20 35.32
N TYR A 83 31.24 30.31 35.96
CA TYR A 83 30.13 30.70 36.83
C TYR A 83 30.65 31.52 38.03
N GLY A 84 29.96 32.61 38.39
CA GLY A 84 30.36 33.55 39.44
C GLY A 84 31.40 34.59 39.01
N LYS A 85 32.13 34.38 37.91
CA LYS A 85 33.04 35.39 37.32
C LYS A 85 32.49 36.01 36.03
N THR A 86 32.14 35.17 35.07
CA THR A 86 31.68 35.58 33.73
C THR A 86 30.18 35.81 33.72
N CYS A 87 29.44 34.95 34.43
CA CYS A 87 28.03 35.15 34.74
C CYS A 87 27.91 35.41 36.24
N SER A 88 27.61 36.66 36.60
CA SER A 88 27.43 37.07 38.01
C SER A 88 26.15 36.46 38.59
N ASP A 89 26.08 36.36 39.92
CA ASP A 89 24.99 35.76 40.72
C ASP A 89 23.60 36.42 40.56
N ASN A 90 23.42 37.31 39.58
CA ASN A 90 22.20 38.09 39.38
C ASN A 90 21.08 37.31 38.64
N CYS A 91 21.24 36.00 38.44
CA CYS A 91 20.17 35.15 37.91
C CYS A 91 19.11 34.96 39.01
N GLN A 92 18.11 35.83 39.01
CA GLN A 92 16.90 35.73 39.84
C GLN A 92 15.72 35.46 38.91
N PRO A 93 14.93 34.40 39.16
CA PRO A 93 14.95 33.51 40.33
C PRO A 93 16.06 32.43 40.31
N PRO A 94 16.37 31.79 41.46
CA PRO A 94 17.33 30.68 41.56
C PRO A 94 17.09 29.50 40.58
N SER A 95 15.87 29.34 40.06
CA SER A 95 15.52 28.31 39.06
C SER A 95 16.22 28.49 37.73
N GLU A 96 16.37 29.74 37.38
CA GLU A 96 17.01 30.19 36.17
C GLU A 96 18.53 30.04 36.26
N GLN A 97 19.07 30.15 37.48
CA GLN A 97 20.47 29.88 37.81
C GLN A 97 20.83 28.39 37.62
N GLY A 98 19.99 27.48 38.12
CA GLY A 98 20.19 26.03 37.97
C GLY A 98 20.17 25.58 36.51
N GLN A 99 19.22 26.09 35.72
CA GLN A 99 19.16 25.80 34.28
C GLN A 99 20.40 26.28 33.52
N LEU A 100 20.94 27.44 33.88
CA LEU A 100 22.17 27.97 33.27
C LEU A 100 23.38 27.09 33.64
N MET A 101 23.51 26.71 34.90
CA MET A 101 24.57 25.81 35.35
C MET A 101 24.48 24.44 34.66
N GLN A 102 23.28 23.89 34.51
CA GLN A 102 23.06 22.62 33.83
C GLN A 102 23.40 22.73 32.33
N TRP A 103 22.98 23.81 31.67
CA TRP A 103 23.33 24.08 30.28
C TRP A 103 24.85 24.19 30.10
N MET A 104 25.54 24.96 30.96
CA MET A 104 27.00 25.11 30.93
C MET A 104 27.70 23.78 31.20
N SER A 105 27.25 23.01 32.19
CA SER A 105 27.83 21.71 32.55
C SER A 105 27.65 20.69 31.43
N THR A 106 26.44 20.58 30.88
CA THR A 106 26.15 19.67 29.76
C THR A 106 27.00 20.01 28.53
N LEU A 107 27.19 21.30 28.25
CA LEU A 107 27.94 21.77 27.10
C LEU A 107 29.46 21.62 27.28
N CYS A 108 29.98 21.97 28.48
CA CYS A 108 31.41 22.14 28.71
C CYS A 108 32.12 21.00 29.44
N SER A 109 31.39 20.10 30.11
CA SER A 109 31.97 18.96 30.83
C SER A 109 32.78 18.00 29.95
N GLN A 110 32.49 17.96 28.66
CA GLN A 110 33.19 17.12 27.69
C GLN A 110 34.54 17.68 27.23
N PHE A 111 34.91 18.93 27.55
CA PHE A 111 36.14 19.56 27.06
C PHE A 111 37.22 19.69 28.14
N SER A 112 38.45 19.26 27.81
CA SER A 112 39.61 19.40 28.67
C SER A 112 39.94 20.86 28.94
N GLY A 113 40.02 21.27 30.21
CA GLY A 113 40.31 22.65 30.63
C GLY A 113 39.10 23.41 31.18
N TRP A 114 37.89 22.83 31.10
CA TRP A 114 36.77 23.31 31.90
C TRP A 114 37.06 23.02 33.38
N ASN A 115 37.23 24.08 34.18
CA ASN A 115 37.62 23.94 35.58
C ASN A 115 36.46 23.58 36.51
N GLY A 116 35.22 23.51 36.00
CA GLY A 116 34.06 22.80 36.56
C GLY A 116 33.63 23.12 38.00
N ALA A 117 34.39 23.93 38.72
CA ALA A 117 34.24 24.14 40.14
C ALA A 117 33.18 25.21 40.37
N PHE A 118 31.91 24.82 40.20
CA PHE A 118 30.83 25.53 40.85
C PHE A 118 31.07 25.41 42.37
N PRO A 119 31.12 26.52 43.14
CA PRO A 119 31.51 26.50 44.56
C PRO A 119 30.69 25.64 45.53
N PHE A 120 29.76 24.81 45.06
CA PHE A 120 28.88 23.99 45.90
C PHE A 120 28.48 22.63 45.29
N ILE A 121 29.12 22.18 44.20
CA ILE A 121 28.62 21.06 43.38
C ILE A 121 29.18 19.67 43.75
N ASP A 122 29.83 19.51 44.90
CA ASP A 122 29.94 18.17 45.52
C ASP A 122 28.61 17.71 46.16
N ARG A 123 27.53 18.48 46.00
CA ARG A 123 26.16 18.14 46.43
C ARG A 123 25.10 18.29 45.32
N LEU A 124 25.44 17.91 44.09
CA LEU A 124 24.46 17.68 42.99
C LEU A 124 23.40 16.58 43.28
N VAL A 125 23.45 15.99 44.46
CA VAL A 125 22.51 14.99 44.97
C VAL A 125 21.10 15.58 45.17
N TYR A 126 20.95 16.90 45.26
CA TYR A 126 19.72 17.55 45.70
C TYR A 126 19.20 18.61 44.72
N TRP A 127 18.00 18.38 44.17
CA TRP A 127 17.27 19.34 43.33
C TRP A 127 16.11 19.96 44.10
N ALA A 128 15.89 21.27 43.91
CA ALA A 128 14.72 21.94 44.47
C ALA A 128 13.43 21.43 43.79
N VAL A 129 12.42 21.13 44.61
CA VAL A 129 11.14 20.50 44.19
C VAL A 129 10.43 21.26 43.06
N ASP A 130 10.55 22.59 43.06
CA ASP A 130 9.90 23.49 42.09
C ASP A 130 10.63 23.58 40.74
N GLN A 131 11.80 22.97 40.59
CA GLN A 131 12.68 23.16 39.42
C GLN A 131 13.00 21.86 38.68
N ALA A 132 12.69 20.73 39.28
CA ALA A 132 13.11 19.45 38.77
C ALA A 132 12.19 19.01 37.62
N PRO A 133 12.73 18.65 36.43
CA PRO A 133 11.96 18.30 35.23
C PRO A 133 11.09 17.02 35.37
N ILE A 134 11.00 16.44 36.58
CA ILE A 134 10.19 15.26 36.92
C ILE A 134 8.69 15.57 36.87
N ALA A 135 8.29 16.85 36.96
CA ALA A 135 6.88 17.22 36.87
C ALA A 135 6.22 16.84 35.53
N VAL A 136 7.01 16.52 34.50
CA VAL A 136 6.50 16.14 33.17
C VAL A 136 7.03 14.76 32.78
N TYR A 137 6.51 13.71 33.41
CA TYR A 137 6.65 12.35 32.91
C TYR A 137 5.65 12.07 31.77
N PRO A 138 5.90 11.08 30.89
CA PRO A 138 5.05 10.80 29.75
C PRO A 138 3.60 10.50 30.15
N ASN A 139 2.64 10.99 29.35
CA ASN A 139 1.21 10.83 29.60
C ASN A 139 0.78 9.36 29.74
N CYS A 140 1.47 8.41 29.09
CA CYS A 140 1.17 6.99 29.21
C CYS A 140 1.28 6.47 30.64
N THR A 141 2.13 7.09 31.48
CA THR A 141 2.31 6.67 32.87
C THR A 141 1.19 7.16 33.80
N VAL A 142 0.38 8.16 33.40
CA VAL A 142 -0.64 8.77 34.27
C VAL A 142 -1.71 7.74 34.65
N GLY A 143 -1.93 7.55 35.95
CA GLY A 143 -2.91 6.59 36.46
C GLY A 143 -2.43 5.14 36.45
N THR A 144 -1.18 4.89 36.07
CA THR A 144 -0.54 3.58 36.15
C THR A 144 0.29 3.46 37.44
N GLY A 145 0.70 2.22 37.76
CA GLY A 145 1.63 1.95 38.85
C GLY A 145 2.95 2.72 38.73
N CYS A 146 3.40 3.08 37.52
CA CYS A 146 4.58 3.90 37.31
C CYS A 146 4.41 5.29 37.92
N SER A 147 3.33 6.02 37.58
CA SER A 147 3.11 7.35 38.15
C SER A 147 2.95 7.33 39.66
N GLN A 148 2.29 6.29 40.20
CA GLN A 148 2.14 6.12 41.65
C GLN A 148 3.48 5.85 42.32
N ALA A 149 4.31 4.96 41.75
CA ALA A 149 5.62 4.64 42.30
C ALA A 149 6.61 5.80 42.15
N VAL A 150 6.53 6.58 41.06
CA VAL A 150 7.29 7.83 40.90
C VAL A 150 6.87 8.82 41.98
N ASN A 151 5.57 9.11 42.13
CA ASN A 151 5.09 10.06 43.13
C ASN A 151 5.36 9.60 44.57
N GLN A 152 5.24 8.30 44.84
CA GLN A 152 5.58 7.70 46.13
C GLN A 152 7.08 7.83 46.41
N THR A 153 7.93 7.51 45.44
CA THR A 153 9.38 7.72 45.57
C THR A 153 9.69 9.19 45.82
N LEU A 154 9.06 10.11 45.07
CA LEU A 154 9.25 11.54 45.28
C LEU A 154 8.85 11.97 46.68
N TYR A 155 7.76 11.41 47.23
CA TYR A 155 7.32 11.69 48.59
C TYR A 155 8.26 11.10 49.65
N GLU A 156 8.69 9.84 49.48
CA GLU A 156 9.58 9.12 50.41
C GLU A 156 11.01 9.67 50.39
N GLN A 157 11.48 10.09 49.21
CA GLN A 157 12.80 10.70 49.00
C GLN A 157 12.77 12.23 49.14
N ASN A 158 11.62 12.80 49.54
CA ASN A 158 11.55 14.20 49.94
C ASN A 158 12.27 14.37 51.27
N THR A 159 13.59 14.51 51.19
CA THR A 159 14.41 14.84 52.34
C THR A 159 14.33 16.34 52.58
N THR A 160 13.68 16.75 53.66
CA THR A 160 13.86 18.09 54.22
C THR A 160 15.28 18.18 54.76
N LEU A 161 16.25 18.75 54.03
CA LEU A 161 17.60 18.91 54.62
C LEU A 161 18.39 20.17 54.25
N ARG A 162 18.54 20.98 55.32
CA ARG A 162 19.66 21.83 55.78
C ARG A 162 20.19 22.91 54.83
N CYS A 163 19.72 24.11 55.12
CA CYS A 163 20.41 25.40 55.19
C CYS A 163 21.73 25.53 54.41
N GLN A 164 21.73 26.46 53.46
CA GLN A 164 22.89 26.91 52.69
C GLN A 164 24.10 27.33 53.55
N SER A 165 23.89 27.66 54.83
CA SER A 165 24.95 27.94 55.79
C SER A 165 24.70 27.21 57.11
N PRO A 166 25.74 26.64 57.77
CA PRO A 166 25.63 26.09 59.13
C PRO A 166 25.10 27.09 60.17
N SER A 167 25.14 28.40 59.89
CA SER A 167 24.87 29.45 60.88
C SER A 167 23.54 30.19 60.72
N ASN A 168 22.75 29.99 59.66
CA ASN A 168 21.46 30.70 59.53
C ASN A 168 20.42 29.90 58.72
N CYS A 169 19.45 29.31 59.43
CA CYS A 169 18.40 28.45 58.90
C CYS A 169 17.03 29.12 59.03
N THR A 170 16.77 30.18 58.28
CA THR A 170 15.46 30.87 58.38
C THR A 170 14.40 30.28 57.46
N TYR A 171 14.79 29.57 56.37
CA TYR A 171 13.86 28.90 55.44
C TYR A 171 14.46 27.57 54.93
N PRO A 172 13.94 26.40 55.34
CA PRO A 172 14.33 25.13 54.73
C PRO A 172 13.77 25.05 53.31
N THR A 173 14.60 24.67 52.34
CA THR A 173 14.16 24.31 50.99
C THR A 173 14.02 22.78 50.93
N GLU A 174 12.89 22.29 50.46
CA GLU A 174 12.70 20.87 50.17
C GLU A 174 13.59 20.47 49.00
N ALA A 175 14.28 19.34 49.12
CA ALA A 175 15.11 18.83 48.05
C ALA A 175 15.08 17.30 47.97
N TRP A 176 15.18 16.78 46.75
CA TRP A 176 15.09 15.34 46.48
C TRP A 176 16.45 14.68 46.45
N ASN A 177 16.59 13.52 47.10
CA ASN A 177 17.78 12.68 46.99
C ASN A 177 17.81 11.98 45.61
N TRP A 178 18.48 12.60 44.64
CA TRP A 178 18.44 12.20 43.23
C TRP A 178 18.99 10.79 42.95
N PRO A 179 20.14 10.38 43.51
CA PRO A 179 20.63 9.02 43.35
C PRO A 179 19.67 7.96 43.89
N GLU A 180 19.02 8.23 45.02
CA GLU A 180 18.07 7.27 45.62
C GLU A 180 16.76 7.22 44.83
N PHE A 181 16.27 8.36 44.35
CA PHE A 181 15.16 8.42 43.40
C PHE A 181 15.46 7.60 42.15
N CYS A 182 16.61 7.83 41.50
CA CYS A 182 16.95 7.11 40.27
C CYS A 182 17.16 5.60 40.49
N LYS A 183 17.67 5.19 41.66
CA LYS A 183 17.78 3.76 42.01
C LYS A 183 16.43 3.06 42.13
N SER A 184 15.39 3.76 42.58
CA SER A 184 14.04 3.17 42.73
C SER A 184 13.23 3.13 41.43
N ILE A 185 13.60 3.94 40.42
CA ILE A 185 12.91 3.98 39.13
C ILE A 185 13.59 3.04 38.12
N GLN A 186 12.94 1.90 37.85
CA GLN A 186 13.41 0.90 36.88
C GLN A 186 12.30 0.56 35.87
N TYR A 187 12.64 0.57 34.58
CA TYR A 187 11.67 0.48 33.48
C TYR A 187 10.81 -0.79 33.54
N GLY A 188 11.42 -1.93 33.87
CA GLY A 188 10.75 -3.23 33.94
C GLY A 188 10.20 -3.62 35.32
N GLN A 189 10.54 -2.89 36.38
CA GLN A 189 10.05 -3.21 37.74
C GLN A 189 9.01 -2.20 38.19
N THR A 190 9.39 -0.92 38.18
CA THR A 190 8.59 0.19 38.68
C THR A 190 7.53 0.62 37.66
N CYS A 191 7.89 0.60 36.37
CA CYS A 191 7.04 1.10 35.29
C CYS A 191 6.56 0.02 34.32
N LEU A 192 6.48 -1.23 34.79
CA LEU A 192 6.06 -2.36 33.98
C LEU A 192 4.65 -2.13 33.40
N ASN A 193 4.50 -2.36 32.09
CA ASN A 193 3.23 -2.25 31.36
C ASN A 193 2.53 -0.89 31.46
N SER A 194 3.25 0.17 31.84
CA SER A 194 2.64 1.50 31.97
C SER A 194 2.41 2.17 30.61
N CYS A 195 3.18 1.80 29.59
CA CYS A 195 3.05 2.35 28.25
C CYS A 195 2.83 1.21 27.25
N ASN A 196 1.64 1.18 26.63
CA ASN A 196 1.19 0.07 25.78
C ASN A 196 1.63 0.24 24.32
N HIS A 197 1.93 1.46 23.89
CA HIS A 197 2.39 1.72 22.54
C HIS A 197 3.91 1.79 22.47
N TRP A 198 4.51 1.30 21.36
CA TRP A 198 5.96 1.26 21.23
C TRP A 198 6.60 2.66 21.30
N TRP A 199 5.95 3.69 20.74
CA TRP A 199 6.46 5.06 20.76
C TRP A 199 6.40 5.68 22.16
N GLU A 200 5.39 5.32 22.96
CA GLU A 200 5.28 5.73 24.36
C GLU A 200 6.37 5.08 25.23
N ARG A 201 6.72 3.82 24.94
CA ARG A 201 7.85 3.13 25.58
C ARG A 201 9.17 3.84 25.27
N GLY A 202 9.37 4.28 24.03
CA GLY A 202 10.50 5.11 23.63
C GLY A 202 10.52 6.46 24.37
N GLU A 203 9.38 7.13 24.51
CA GLU A 203 9.26 8.38 25.29
C GLU A 203 9.57 8.17 26.78
N LEU A 204 9.08 7.07 27.38
CA LEU A 204 9.38 6.69 28.76
C LEU A 204 10.85 6.37 28.96
N ALA A 205 11.44 5.56 28.07
CA ALA A 205 12.85 5.23 28.13
C ALA A 205 13.73 6.49 27.98
N ASN A 206 13.36 7.37 27.05
CA ASN A 206 14.04 8.66 26.86
C ASN A 206 13.92 9.54 28.10
N TRP A 207 12.73 9.67 28.68
CA TRP A 207 12.52 10.42 29.93
C TRP A 207 13.37 9.84 31.06
N MET A 208 13.34 8.52 31.28
CA MET A 208 14.17 7.87 32.30
C MET A 208 15.66 8.13 32.06
N TYR A 209 16.12 8.00 30.81
CA TYR A 209 17.51 8.25 30.43
C TYR A 209 17.92 9.70 30.71
N THR A 210 17.17 10.69 30.21
CA THR A 210 17.49 12.11 30.42
C THR A 210 17.43 12.50 31.90
N THR A 211 16.61 11.81 32.67
CA THR A 211 16.41 12.06 34.10
C THR A 211 17.55 11.45 34.93
N CYS A 212 17.89 10.17 34.69
CA CYS A 212 18.73 9.40 35.61
C CYS A 212 20.10 8.98 35.06
N SER A 213 20.41 9.24 33.78
CA SER A 213 21.70 8.82 33.18
C SER A 213 22.93 9.47 33.81
N LEU A 214 22.77 10.62 34.48
CA LEU A 214 23.86 11.31 35.18
C LEU A 214 24.14 10.74 36.58
N VAL A 215 23.30 9.83 37.08
CA VAL A 215 23.51 9.17 38.38
C VAL A 215 24.45 7.99 38.20
N ASP A 216 25.59 8.04 38.88
CA ASP A 216 26.56 6.94 38.90
C ASP A 216 25.89 5.62 39.28
N GLN A 217 26.19 4.57 38.50
CA GLN A 217 25.68 3.21 38.67
C GLN A 217 24.17 3.05 38.47
N TRP A 218 23.47 4.02 37.86
CA TRP A 218 22.07 3.81 37.51
C TRP A 218 21.92 2.76 36.40
N THR A 219 21.21 1.67 36.71
CA THR A 219 20.90 0.55 35.79
C THR A 219 19.40 0.41 35.54
N GLY A 220 18.64 1.51 35.63
CA GLY A 220 17.18 1.47 35.52
C GLY A 220 16.65 1.17 34.12
N LEU A 221 17.51 1.24 33.09
CA LEU A 221 17.23 0.81 31.74
C LEU A 221 17.97 -0.49 31.41
N PRO A 222 17.38 -1.39 30.59
CA PRO A 222 18.08 -2.54 30.05
C PRO A 222 19.34 -2.14 29.27
N ALA A 223 20.35 -3.00 29.22
CA ALA A 223 21.59 -2.72 28.45
C ALA A 223 21.29 -2.42 26.96
N ASP A 224 20.21 -2.97 26.44
CA ASP A 224 19.75 -2.92 25.06
C ASP A 224 18.50 -2.02 24.88
N TRP A 225 18.30 -1.05 25.79
CA TRP A 225 17.12 -0.18 25.83
C TRP A 225 16.83 0.59 24.53
N HIS A 226 17.82 0.77 23.65
CA HIS A 226 17.62 1.37 22.33
C HIS A 226 16.60 0.60 21.47
N HIS A 227 16.41 -0.71 21.71
CA HIS A 227 15.35 -1.49 21.05
C HIS A 227 13.94 -1.01 21.43
N LEU A 228 13.77 -0.30 22.55
CA LEU A 228 12.48 0.27 22.96
C LEU A 228 12.04 1.42 22.04
N TYR A 229 12.95 2.05 21.29
CA TYR A 229 12.60 3.06 20.28
C TYR A 229 12.04 2.46 18.99
N TYR A 230 12.16 1.15 18.81
CA TYR A 230 11.67 0.48 17.61
C TYR A 230 10.49 -0.43 17.97
N PRO A 231 9.51 -0.58 17.06
CA PRO A 231 8.49 -1.61 17.22
C PRO A 231 9.16 -2.98 17.36
N LEU A 232 8.85 -3.69 18.46
CA LEU A 232 9.19 -5.08 18.61
C LEU A 232 8.26 -5.91 17.72
N ARG A 233 8.65 -7.15 17.45
CA ARG A 233 7.84 -8.06 16.63
C ARG A 233 6.44 -8.24 17.20
N GLU A 234 6.28 -8.27 18.52
CA GLU A 234 4.97 -8.36 19.17
C GLU A 234 4.11 -7.11 18.94
N ASP A 235 4.72 -5.94 18.76
CA ASP A 235 4.00 -4.68 18.48
C ASP A 235 3.58 -4.54 17.01
N LEU A 236 4.09 -5.41 16.14
CA LEU A 236 3.72 -5.47 14.72
C LEU A 236 2.46 -6.30 14.47
N ILE A 237 1.94 -6.99 15.49
CA ILE A 237 0.83 -7.92 15.34
C ILE A 237 -0.41 -7.33 16.02
N PRO A 238 -1.48 -7.05 15.26
CA PRO A 238 -2.71 -6.46 15.82
C PRO A 238 -3.52 -7.41 16.71
N TRP A 239 -3.16 -8.69 16.77
CA TRP A 239 -3.86 -9.71 17.54
C TRP A 239 -2.93 -10.36 18.57
N HIS A 240 -3.34 -10.34 19.83
CA HIS A 240 -2.60 -10.96 20.93
C HIS A 240 -3.01 -12.42 21.08
N TRP A 241 -2.47 -13.31 20.26
CA TRP A 241 -2.59 -14.75 20.54
C TRP A 241 -1.39 -15.20 21.34
N ASN A 242 -1.64 -15.63 22.57
CA ASN A 242 -0.59 -16.13 23.43
C ASN A 242 -0.36 -17.62 23.13
N VAL A 243 0.64 -17.94 22.32
CA VAL A 243 1.07 -19.32 22.07
C VAL A 243 2.07 -19.71 23.15
N SER A 244 1.58 -20.32 24.23
CA SER A 244 2.44 -20.79 25.32
C SER A 244 2.81 -22.25 25.10
N TRP A 245 4.04 -22.49 24.64
CA TRP A 245 4.62 -23.82 24.64
C TRP A 245 5.06 -24.18 26.06
N SER A 246 4.15 -24.72 26.86
CA SER A 246 4.54 -25.34 28.13
C SER A 246 5.28 -26.64 27.80
N PRO A 247 6.59 -26.77 28.09
CA PRO A 247 7.22 -28.09 28.04
C PRO A 247 6.42 -29.01 28.96
N PRO A 248 6.18 -30.28 28.58
CA PRO A 248 5.53 -31.23 29.46
C PRO A 248 6.30 -31.18 30.78
N SER A 249 5.59 -30.86 31.87
CA SER A 249 6.21 -30.74 33.19
C SER A 249 7.04 -31.98 33.41
N GLN A 250 8.37 -31.80 33.49
CA GLN A 250 9.26 -32.86 33.87
C GLN A 250 8.84 -33.24 35.29
N GLN A 251 7.96 -34.24 35.40
CA GLN A 251 7.61 -34.83 36.67
C GLN A 251 8.93 -35.29 37.28
N SER A 252 9.20 -34.72 38.45
CA SER A 252 10.38 -34.90 39.26
C SER A 252 10.58 -36.38 39.61
N GLY A 253 11.15 -37.14 38.67
CA GLY A 253 11.55 -38.52 38.82
C GLY A 253 13.07 -38.57 38.85
N THR A 254 13.61 -38.54 40.06
CA THR A 254 14.93 -39.09 40.46
C THR A 254 16.02 -39.14 39.38
N SER A 255 16.66 -37.99 39.18
CA SER A 255 18.12 -37.83 39.10
C SER A 255 18.93 -39.03 38.56
N THR A 256 18.93 -39.22 37.24
CA THR A 256 20.10 -39.78 36.56
C THR A 256 20.68 -38.70 35.65
N LYS A 257 21.93 -38.31 35.92
CA LYS A 257 22.74 -37.31 35.18
C LYS A 257 23.06 -37.77 33.74
N ARG A 258 22.05 -37.99 32.90
CA ARG A 258 22.25 -37.96 31.44
C ARG A 258 21.99 -36.54 30.97
N ALA A 259 22.92 -36.02 30.17
CA ALA A 259 22.85 -34.71 29.56
C ALA A 259 21.42 -34.46 29.07
N ALA A 260 20.76 -33.48 29.67
CA ALA A 260 19.38 -33.13 29.38
C ALA A 260 19.31 -32.64 27.93
N GLU A 261 18.96 -33.54 27.01
CA GLU A 261 18.53 -33.16 25.67
C GLU A 261 17.35 -32.20 25.84
N THR A 262 17.57 -30.95 25.44
CA THR A 262 16.54 -29.93 25.46
C THR A 262 15.37 -30.47 24.62
N PRO A 263 14.15 -30.59 25.18
CA PRO A 263 13.03 -31.19 24.45
C PRO A 263 12.87 -30.49 23.11
N ALA A 264 12.96 -31.27 22.02
CA ALA A 264 12.95 -30.74 20.68
C ALA A 264 11.70 -29.91 20.47
N ARG A 265 11.87 -28.62 20.14
CA ARG A 265 10.75 -27.74 19.80
C ARG A 265 9.97 -28.39 18.64
N PRO A 266 8.63 -28.43 18.70
CA PRO A 266 7.85 -29.02 17.63
C PRO A 266 8.21 -28.34 16.30
N HIS A 267 8.45 -29.16 15.28
CA HIS A 267 8.91 -28.68 13.98
C HIS A 267 7.80 -27.90 13.28
N CYS A 268 7.93 -26.58 13.24
CA CYS A 268 7.00 -25.73 12.53
C CYS A 268 7.28 -25.75 11.03
N PRO A 269 6.24 -25.84 10.18
CA PRO A 269 6.43 -25.78 8.74
C PRO A 269 7.04 -24.44 8.35
N SER A 270 7.88 -24.42 7.31
CA SER A 270 8.48 -23.19 6.80
C SER A 270 7.40 -22.23 6.27
N THR A 271 7.68 -20.93 6.26
CA THR A 271 6.82 -19.90 5.65
C THR A 271 6.40 -20.27 4.23
N GLY A 272 7.35 -20.76 3.42
CA GLY A 272 7.09 -21.22 2.06
C GLY A 272 6.12 -22.40 2.00
N ALA A 273 6.23 -23.37 2.92
CA ALA A 273 5.30 -24.49 2.99
C ALA A 273 3.86 -24.06 3.33
N LYS A 274 3.71 -23.09 4.26
CA LYS A 274 2.40 -22.52 4.61
C LYS A 274 1.74 -21.83 3.40
N LEU A 275 2.50 -21.00 2.68
CA LEU A 275 2.03 -20.33 1.46
C LEU A 275 1.76 -21.31 0.31
N CYS A 276 2.60 -22.32 0.14
CA CYS A 276 2.43 -23.38 -0.86
C CYS A 276 1.13 -24.16 -0.61
N ALA A 277 0.77 -24.43 0.64
CA ALA A 277 -0.50 -25.08 0.96
C ALA A 277 -1.71 -24.25 0.51
N PHE A 278 -1.67 -22.92 0.68
CA PHE A 278 -2.74 -22.05 0.17
C PHE A 278 -2.81 -22.03 -1.35
N ALA A 279 -1.65 -22.02 -2.02
CA ALA A 279 -1.58 -22.04 -3.48
C ALA A 279 -2.11 -23.37 -4.02
N ALA A 280 -1.71 -24.48 -3.40
CA ALA A 280 -2.16 -25.83 -3.76
C ALA A 280 -3.68 -25.98 -3.66
N VAL A 281 -4.31 -25.48 -2.59
CA VAL A 281 -5.79 -25.49 -2.47
C VAL A 281 -6.43 -24.69 -3.60
N ASN A 282 -5.92 -23.51 -3.91
CA ASN A 282 -6.47 -22.68 -4.99
C ASN A 282 -6.32 -23.34 -6.38
N ILE A 283 -5.17 -23.97 -6.66
CA ILE A 283 -4.94 -24.72 -7.90
C ILE A 283 -5.87 -25.94 -7.97
N ALA A 284 -5.98 -26.71 -6.89
CA ALA A 284 -6.88 -27.86 -6.84
C ALA A 284 -8.34 -27.43 -7.09
N MET A 285 -8.79 -26.34 -6.47
CA MET A 285 -10.10 -25.78 -6.74
C MET A 285 -10.23 -25.30 -8.20
N ALA A 286 -9.21 -24.70 -8.79
CA ALA A 286 -9.25 -24.30 -10.20
C ALA A 286 -9.54 -25.47 -11.16
N ILE A 287 -9.07 -26.67 -10.82
CA ILE A 287 -9.26 -27.90 -11.59
C ILE A 287 -10.60 -28.57 -11.28
N ILE A 288 -10.99 -28.62 -10.00
CA ILE A 288 -12.20 -29.32 -9.55
C ILE A 288 -13.47 -28.54 -9.89
N MET A 289 -13.42 -27.20 -9.80
CA MET A 289 -14.58 -26.32 -9.99
C MET A 289 -15.25 -26.48 -11.37
N PRO A 290 -14.54 -26.48 -12.51
CA PRO A 290 -15.16 -26.67 -13.83
C PRO A 290 -15.94 -27.99 -13.97
N ILE A 291 -15.53 -29.02 -13.23
CA ILE A 291 -16.13 -30.36 -13.26
C ILE A 291 -17.36 -30.40 -12.36
N LEU A 292 -17.21 -30.08 -11.07
CA LEU A 292 -18.29 -30.16 -10.08
C LEU A 292 -19.30 -29.01 -10.20
N GLY A 293 -18.86 -27.86 -10.70
CA GLY A 293 -19.72 -26.71 -10.97
C GLY A 293 -20.64 -26.91 -12.17
N ARG A 294 -20.45 -27.99 -12.95
CA ARG A 294 -21.27 -28.28 -14.12
C ARG A 294 -22.54 -29.00 -13.72
N ARG A 295 -23.69 -28.39 -14.02
CA ARG A 295 -25.01 -28.94 -13.69
C ARG A 295 -25.26 -30.35 -14.20
N SER A 296 -24.80 -30.69 -15.41
CA SER A 296 -24.95 -32.04 -15.98
C SER A 296 -24.22 -33.12 -15.18
N VAL A 297 -23.07 -32.78 -14.61
CA VAL A 297 -22.31 -33.72 -13.76
C VAL A 297 -23.08 -33.96 -12.47
N ILE A 298 -23.63 -32.91 -11.86
CA ILE A 298 -24.45 -33.05 -10.65
C ILE A 298 -25.76 -33.79 -10.91
N PHE A 299 -26.43 -33.53 -12.04
CA PHE A 299 -27.60 -34.28 -12.46
C PHE A 299 -27.30 -35.78 -12.60
N PHE A 300 -26.15 -36.11 -13.20
CA PHE A 300 -25.71 -37.51 -13.31
C PHE A 300 -25.38 -38.13 -11.95
N VAL A 301 -24.60 -37.45 -11.11
CA VAL A 301 -24.18 -37.94 -9.78
C VAL A 301 -25.37 -38.10 -8.82
N THR A 302 -26.39 -37.25 -8.94
CA THR A 302 -27.60 -37.29 -8.10
C THR A 302 -28.73 -38.12 -8.68
N PHE A 303 -28.47 -38.88 -9.75
CA PHE A 303 -29.46 -39.72 -10.44
C PHE A 303 -30.72 -38.94 -10.86
N GLY A 304 -30.54 -37.68 -11.27
CA GLY A 304 -31.61 -36.80 -11.75
C GLY A 304 -32.45 -36.11 -10.67
N LEU A 305 -32.09 -36.26 -9.38
CA LEU A 305 -32.79 -35.58 -8.28
C LEU A 305 -32.49 -34.08 -8.24
N LEU A 306 -31.24 -33.67 -8.48
CA LEU A 306 -30.79 -32.28 -8.45
C LEU A 306 -30.27 -31.83 -9.84
N GLY A 307 -30.10 -30.53 -10.04
CA GLY A 307 -29.54 -29.95 -11.27
C GLY A 307 -30.55 -29.79 -12.42
N LYS A 308 -31.85 -29.69 -12.13
CA LYS A 308 -32.91 -29.51 -13.15
C LYS A 308 -33.00 -28.05 -13.62
N PRO A 309 -33.13 -27.77 -14.94
CA PRO A 309 -33.12 -26.42 -15.57
C PRO A 309 -33.84 -25.34 -14.78
N ASP A 310 -35.01 -25.66 -14.25
CA ASP A 310 -35.96 -24.68 -13.71
C ASP A 310 -35.79 -24.42 -12.21
N MET A 311 -34.79 -25.03 -11.57
CA MET A 311 -34.47 -24.67 -10.18
C MET A 311 -33.77 -23.30 -10.17
N HIS A 312 -34.29 -22.39 -9.34
CA HIS A 312 -33.79 -21.03 -9.17
C HIS A 312 -33.40 -20.76 -7.70
N LEU A 313 -33.03 -21.80 -6.95
CA LEU A 313 -32.74 -21.73 -5.51
C LEU A 313 -31.26 -21.45 -5.22
N TRP A 314 -30.60 -20.71 -6.11
CA TRP A 314 -29.17 -20.38 -6.04
C TRP A 314 -28.77 -19.64 -4.74
N TRP A 315 -29.71 -18.91 -4.11
CA TRP A 315 -29.45 -18.22 -2.85
C TRP A 315 -29.39 -19.19 -1.66
N ILE A 316 -30.19 -20.27 -1.67
CA ILE A 316 -30.14 -21.32 -0.63
C ILE A 316 -28.81 -22.06 -0.73
N SER A 317 -28.42 -22.47 -1.94
CA SER A 317 -27.11 -23.12 -2.13
C SER A 317 -25.95 -22.15 -1.88
N GLY A 318 -26.14 -20.84 -2.08
CA GLY A 318 -25.20 -19.80 -1.66
C GLY A 318 -25.02 -19.76 -0.14
N ILE A 319 -26.10 -19.80 0.63
CA ILE A 319 -26.06 -19.91 2.11
C ILE A 319 -25.40 -21.24 2.53
N LEU A 320 -25.73 -22.35 1.88
CA LEU A 320 -25.11 -23.64 2.16
C LEU A 320 -23.60 -23.61 1.87
N THR A 321 -23.18 -23.02 0.75
CA THR A 321 -21.77 -22.82 0.38
C THR A 321 -21.05 -21.97 1.43
N LEU A 322 -21.67 -20.87 1.87
CA LEU A 322 -21.17 -20.05 2.96
C LEU A 322 -20.99 -20.87 4.25
N CYS A 323 -22.01 -21.62 4.67
CA CYS A 323 -21.97 -22.47 5.86
C CYS A 323 -20.85 -23.52 5.77
N LEU A 324 -20.67 -24.14 4.62
CA LEU A 324 -19.59 -25.10 4.38
C LEU A 324 -18.20 -24.46 4.49
N HIS A 325 -18.02 -23.24 3.96
CA HIS A 325 -16.75 -22.51 4.11
C HIS A 325 -16.46 -22.15 5.58
N VAL A 326 -17.45 -21.63 6.30
CA VAL A 326 -17.31 -21.30 7.73
C VAL A 326 -17.05 -22.56 8.55
N LEU A 327 -17.76 -23.65 8.27
CA LEU A 327 -17.57 -24.93 8.94
C LEU A 327 -16.16 -25.51 8.68
N SER A 328 -15.67 -25.40 7.44
CA SER A 328 -14.30 -25.80 7.09
C SER A 328 -13.25 -25.02 7.90
N ASN A 329 -13.44 -23.69 8.04
CA ASN A 329 -12.60 -22.87 8.90
C ASN A 329 -12.73 -23.27 10.38
N ALA A 330 -13.93 -23.60 10.86
CA ALA A 330 -14.16 -24.03 12.23
C ALA A 330 -13.48 -25.36 12.57
N VAL A 331 -13.60 -26.37 11.69
CA VAL A 331 -12.93 -27.66 11.85
C VAL A 331 -11.41 -27.49 11.92
N ASN A 332 -10.85 -26.71 11.00
CA ASN A 332 -9.41 -26.44 11.01
C ASN A 332 -8.97 -25.65 12.25
N ALA A 333 -9.83 -24.78 12.81
CA ALA A 333 -9.48 -23.93 13.94
C ALA A 333 -9.49 -24.76 15.23
N ILE A 334 -10.45 -25.68 15.34
CA ILE A 334 -10.50 -26.70 16.40
C ILE A 334 -9.27 -27.62 16.31
N LEU A 335 -8.83 -27.99 15.10
CA LEU A 335 -7.62 -28.79 14.91
C LEU A 335 -6.37 -28.05 15.42
N ILE A 336 -6.25 -26.74 15.15
CA ILE A 336 -5.17 -25.91 15.71
C ILE A 336 -5.26 -25.84 17.23
N GLN A 337 -6.43 -25.53 17.78
CA GLN A 337 -6.61 -25.40 19.24
C GLN A 337 -6.26 -26.69 19.99
N ARG A 338 -6.52 -27.86 19.40
CA ARG A 338 -6.19 -29.17 19.98
C ARG A 338 -4.70 -29.51 19.93
N THR A 339 -3.89 -28.73 19.22
CA THR A 339 -2.43 -28.92 19.20
C THR A 339 -1.82 -28.38 20.47
N PRO A 340 -0.96 -29.15 21.17
CA PRO A 340 -0.27 -28.68 22.37
C PRO A 340 0.39 -27.32 22.12
N GLY A 341 0.18 -26.35 23.02
CA GLY A 341 0.67 -24.97 22.88
C GLY A 341 -0.32 -23.96 22.29
N PHE A 342 -1.39 -24.42 21.61
CA PHE A 342 -2.41 -23.57 20.98
C PHE A 342 -3.77 -23.56 21.70
N ALA A 343 -3.85 -24.16 22.90
CA ALA A 343 -5.12 -24.31 23.64
C ALA A 343 -5.80 -22.97 23.97
N SER A 344 -5.02 -21.92 24.19
CA SER A 344 -5.45 -20.55 24.51
C SER A 344 -5.99 -19.77 23.30
N VAL A 345 -5.82 -20.26 22.07
CA VAL A 345 -6.23 -19.52 20.87
C VAL A 345 -7.75 -19.48 20.77
N ASN A 346 -8.29 -18.28 20.57
CA ASN A 346 -9.72 -18.09 20.37
C ASN A 346 -10.14 -18.62 18.98
N VAL A 347 -10.88 -19.73 18.98
CA VAL A 347 -11.37 -20.39 17.77
C VAL A 347 -12.20 -19.45 16.88
N GLY A 348 -13.04 -18.59 17.48
CA GLY A 348 -13.86 -17.64 16.74
C GLY A 348 -13.03 -16.61 15.97
N GLN A 349 -11.98 -16.07 16.59
CA GLN A 349 -11.03 -15.17 15.91
C GLN A 349 -10.33 -15.87 14.75
N LEU A 350 -9.92 -17.13 14.94
CA LEU A 350 -9.23 -17.91 13.91
C LEU A 350 -10.16 -18.26 12.72
N ILE A 351 -11.43 -18.55 12.99
CA ILE A 351 -12.45 -18.76 11.95
C ILE A 351 -12.59 -17.51 11.08
N LEU A 352 -12.75 -16.35 11.71
CA LEU A 352 -12.91 -15.07 11.02
C LEU A 352 -11.63 -14.64 10.30
N LEU A 353 -10.47 -14.87 10.89
CA LEU A 353 -9.17 -14.67 10.25
C LEU A 353 -9.11 -15.45 8.94
N TRP A 354 -9.52 -16.72 8.94
CA TRP A 354 -9.49 -17.54 7.73
C TRP A 354 -10.57 -17.24 6.69
N CYS A 355 -11.53 -16.36 7.00
CA CYS A 355 -12.40 -15.80 5.98
C CYS A 355 -11.63 -14.89 5.01
N THR A 356 -10.52 -14.28 5.46
CA THR A 356 -9.65 -13.40 4.66
C THR A 356 -8.78 -14.12 3.63
N ARG A 357 -8.81 -15.47 3.60
CA ARG A 357 -7.96 -16.25 2.70
C ARG A 357 -8.32 -16.01 1.23
N PRO A 358 -7.33 -15.86 0.35
CA PRO A 358 -7.58 -15.72 -1.07
C PRO A 358 -8.19 -17.00 -1.63
N ARG A 359 -9.34 -16.88 -2.28
CA ARG A 359 -10.07 -17.98 -2.94
C ARG A 359 -10.26 -17.71 -4.43
N LEU A 360 -9.90 -18.69 -5.25
CA LEU A 360 -10.01 -18.62 -6.72
C LEU A 360 -11.35 -19.16 -7.27
N ALA A 361 -12.12 -19.88 -6.45
CA ALA A 361 -13.29 -20.64 -6.91
C ALA A 361 -14.34 -19.78 -7.63
N TRP A 362 -14.65 -18.60 -7.09
CA TRP A 362 -15.61 -17.68 -7.68
C TRP A 362 -15.11 -17.08 -9.01
N MET A 363 -13.80 -16.86 -9.17
CA MET A 363 -13.21 -16.35 -10.42
C MET A 363 -13.33 -17.35 -11.55
N VAL A 364 -13.05 -18.63 -11.27
CA VAL A 364 -13.16 -19.70 -12.26
C VAL A 364 -14.60 -19.84 -12.73
N MET A 365 -15.56 -19.80 -11.81
CA MET A 365 -16.98 -19.84 -12.16
C MET A 365 -17.43 -18.63 -12.99
N LEU A 366 -16.99 -17.43 -12.62
CA LEU A 366 -17.32 -16.21 -13.35
C LEU A 366 -16.65 -16.17 -14.73
N TYR A 367 -15.47 -16.78 -14.87
CA TYR A 367 -14.80 -16.96 -16.15
C TYR A 367 -15.49 -17.99 -17.07
N LEU A 368 -16.06 -19.06 -16.50
CA LEU A 368 -16.77 -20.09 -17.26
C LEU A 368 -18.19 -19.67 -17.68
N MET A 369 -18.82 -18.77 -16.93
CA MET A 369 -20.20 -18.31 -17.19
C MET A 369 -20.44 -17.82 -18.64
N PRO A 370 -19.55 -17.02 -19.28
CA PRO A 370 -19.75 -16.59 -20.66
C PRO A 370 -19.53 -17.71 -21.69
N MET A 371 -18.73 -18.73 -21.39
CA MET A 371 -18.37 -19.78 -22.35
C MET A 371 -19.53 -20.74 -22.65
N ASP A 372 -20.44 -20.94 -21.70
CA ASP A 372 -21.60 -21.84 -21.83
C ASP A 372 -22.94 -21.11 -21.60
N ALA A 373 -22.99 -19.83 -21.97
CA ALA A 373 -24.14 -18.96 -21.75
C ALA A 373 -25.45 -19.52 -22.36
N GLU A 374 -25.35 -20.23 -23.50
CA GLU A 374 -26.52 -20.79 -24.19
C GLU A 374 -27.26 -21.88 -23.39
N LYS A 375 -26.60 -22.52 -22.42
CA LYS A 375 -27.18 -23.64 -21.64
C LYS A 375 -27.27 -23.38 -20.14
N THR A 376 -26.92 -22.16 -19.70
CA THR A 376 -26.92 -21.74 -18.29
C THR A 376 -26.26 -22.74 -17.31
N MET A 377 -25.29 -23.54 -17.81
CA MET A 377 -24.77 -24.73 -17.10
C MET A 377 -24.03 -24.40 -15.80
N TYR A 378 -23.46 -23.20 -15.72
CA TYR A 378 -22.64 -22.74 -14.59
C TYR A 378 -23.31 -21.60 -13.81
N THR A 379 -24.47 -21.11 -14.24
CA THR A 379 -25.07 -19.88 -13.69
C THR A 379 -25.43 -20.04 -12.22
N GLY A 380 -26.04 -21.16 -11.83
CA GLY A 380 -26.37 -21.45 -10.42
C GLY A 380 -25.11 -21.51 -9.55
N ALA A 381 -24.13 -22.33 -9.93
CA ALA A 381 -22.87 -22.47 -9.21
C ALA A 381 -22.10 -21.14 -9.08
N ALA A 382 -22.04 -20.34 -10.15
CA ALA A 382 -21.40 -19.04 -10.14
C ALA A 382 -22.13 -18.04 -9.24
N ALA A 383 -23.46 -17.97 -9.30
CA ALA A 383 -24.25 -17.07 -8.47
C ALA A 383 -24.11 -17.42 -6.97
N SER A 384 -24.20 -18.71 -6.63
CA SER A 384 -24.09 -19.20 -5.25
C SER A 384 -22.69 -18.97 -4.66
N THR A 385 -21.64 -19.26 -5.42
CA THR A 385 -20.25 -19.05 -4.97
C THR A 385 -19.93 -17.55 -4.85
N LEU A 386 -20.40 -16.72 -5.77
CA LEU A 386 -20.25 -15.27 -5.69
C LEU A 386 -20.98 -14.70 -4.46
N PHE A 387 -22.21 -15.16 -4.21
CA PHE A 387 -22.99 -14.76 -3.03
C PHE A 387 -22.27 -15.11 -1.72
N ALA A 388 -21.81 -16.37 -1.60
CA ALA A 388 -21.04 -16.80 -0.44
C ALA A 388 -19.75 -15.99 -0.28
N GLU A 389 -19.04 -15.70 -1.37
CA GLU A 389 -17.81 -14.91 -1.36
C GLU A 389 -18.05 -13.49 -0.85
N VAL A 390 -19.11 -12.80 -1.30
CA VAL A 390 -19.44 -11.45 -0.84
C VAL A 390 -19.62 -11.42 0.68
N ILE A 391 -20.33 -12.40 1.26
CA ILE A 391 -20.53 -12.48 2.71
C ILE A 391 -19.22 -12.77 3.43
N LEU A 392 -18.38 -13.66 2.90
CA LEU A 392 -17.08 -13.96 3.49
C LEU A 392 -16.11 -12.77 3.40
N GLN A 393 -16.18 -11.96 2.34
CA GLN A 393 -15.43 -10.72 2.20
C GLN A 393 -15.92 -9.66 3.20
N LEU A 394 -17.23 -9.57 3.47
CA LEU A 394 -17.75 -8.74 4.55
C LEU A 394 -17.22 -9.18 5.92
N ALA A 395 -17.18 -10.49 6.20
CA ALA A 395 -16.58 -11.01 7.42
C ALA A 395 -15.08 -10.71 7.51
N SER A 396 -14.38 -10.74 6.37
CA SER A 396 -12.95 -10.41 6.25
C SER A 396 -12.65 -8.94 6.54
N ALA A 397 -13.62 -8.05 6.32
CA ALA A 397 -13.47 -6.61 6.55
C ALA A 397 -13.07 -6.29 7.99
N TYR A 398 -13.52 -7.09 8.97
CA TYR A 398 -13.15 -6.92 10.36
C TYR A 398 -11.64 -7.04 10.58
N PHE A 399 -11.01 -8.10 10.07
CA PHE A 399 -9.56 -8.33 10.24
C PHE A 399 -8.72 -7.36 9.43
N MET A 400 -9.10 -7.09 8.18
CA MET A 400 -8.40 -6.13 7.33
C MET A 400 -8.51 -4.70 7.90
N GLY A 401 -9.70 -4.28 8.33
CA GLY A 401 -9.93 -2.99 8.96
C GLY A 401 -9.24 -2.85 10.31
N SER A 402 -9.22 -3.91 11.12
CA SER A 402 -8.47 -3.96 12.39
C SER A 402 -6.97 -3.79 12.15
N ALA A 403 -6.39 -4.49 11.17
CA ALA A 403 -4.97 -4.36 10.83
C ALA A 403 -4.60 -2.93 10.41
N VAL A 404 -5.41 -2.29 9.55
CA VAL A 404 -5.17 -0.90 9.12
C VAL A 404 -5.36 0.09 10.27
N THR A 405 -6.39 -0.11 11.10
CA THR A 405 -6.65 0.75 12.27
C THR A 405 -5.52 0.64 13.28
N PHE A 406 -5.03 -0.56 13.53
CA PHE A 406 -3.89 -0.81 14.41
C PHE A 406 -2.63 -0.14 13.87
N ALA A 407 -2.28 -0.34 12.60
CA ALA A 407 -1.11 0.30 12.00
C ALA A 407 -1.18 1.83 12.06
N ARG A 408 -2.38 2.41 11.88
CA ARG A 408 -2.61 3.85 12.03
C ARG A 408 -2.39 4.32 13.46
N LEU A 409 -2.97 3.63 14.45
CA LEU A 409 -2.84 3.99 15.87
C LEU A 409 -1.40 3.84 16.37
N GLN A 410 -0.69 2.81 15.90
CA GLN A 410 0.71 2.57 16.19
C GLN A 410 1.67 3.42 15.34
N LYS A 411 1.17 4.36 14.52
CA LYS A 411 1.99 5.21 13.63
C LYS A 411 2.94 4.42 12.71
N LEU A 412 2.60 3.17 12.36
CA LEU A 412 3.45 2.29 11.56
C LEU A 412 3.51 2.67 10.08
N PHE A 413 2.57 3.51 9.61
CA PHE A 413 2.60 4.09 8.27
C PHE A 413 3.58 5.26 8.13
N ASN A 414 4.19 5.74 9.23
CA ASN A 414 5.19 6.79 9.15
C ASN A 414 6.48 6.27 8.50
N ASN A 415 7.05 7.06 7.58
CA ASN A 415 8.26 6.71 6.86
C ASN A 415 9.41 6.39 7.83
N GLY A 416 10.12 5.28 7.58
CA GLY A 416 11.30 4.88 8.34
C GLY A 416 11.03 4.08 9.63
N VAL A 417 9.83 4.13 10.21
CA VAL A 417 9.52 3.44 11.48
C VAL A 417 9.76 1.93 11.38
N LEU A 418 9.24 1.29 10.32
CA LEU A 418 9.37 -0.16 10.13
C LEU A 418 10.71 -0.60 9.51
N SER A 419 11.58 0.33 9.11
CA SER A 419 12.83 -0.05 8.42
C SER A 419 13.86 -0.71 9.35
N HIS A 420 13.79 -0.42 10.65
CA HIS A 420 14.70 -0.96 11.68
C HIS A 420 14.06 -2.04 12.55
N ALA A 421 12.75 -2.24 12.44
CA ALA A 421 12.02 -3.23 13.22
C ALA A 421 12.29 -4.66 12.70
N GLN A 422 12.46 -5.61 13.61
CA GLN A 422 12.60 -7.02 13.22
C GLN A 422 11.29 -7.53 12.60
N GLY A 423 11.33 -7.93 11.32
CA GLY A 423 10.13 -8.28 10.55
C GLY A 423 9.35 -7.07 10.03
N GLY A 424 9.93 -5.87 10.07
CA GLY A 424 9.26 -4.64 9.65
C GLY A 424 8.88 -4.62 8.16
N HIS A 425 9.70 -5.21 7.28
CA HIS A 425 9.36 -5.34 5.85
C HIS A 425 8.12 -6.24 5.62
N ASP A 426 8.03 -7.33 6.38
CA ASP A 426 6.90 -8.25 6.33
C ASP A 426 5.62 -7.56 6.86
N ALA A 427 5.76 -6.73 7.90
CA ALA A 427 4.66 -5.95 8.46
C ALA A 427 4.17 -4.88 7.49
N ILE A 428 5.07 -4.19 6.78
CA ILE A 428 4.70 -3.29 5.68
C ILE A 428 3.86 -4.05 4.65
N THR A 429 4.32 -5.23 4.24
CA THR A 429 3.61 -6.05 3.25
C THR A 429 2.22 -6.43 3.74
N MET A 430 2.09 -6.84 5.01
CA MET A 430 0.80 -7.13 5.64
C MET A 430 -0.12 -5.91 5.61
N TYR A 431 0.29 -4.77 6.15
CA TYR A 431 -0.57 -3.59 6.23
C TYR A 431 -0.89 -2.97 4.87
N ALA A 432 0.05 -3.02 3.93
CA ALA A 432 -0.18 -2.60 2.54
C ALA A 432 -1.24 -3.48 1.87
N GLY A 433 -1.16 -4.81 2.07
CA GLY A 433 -2.19 -5.75 1.60
C GLY A 433 -3.56 -5.45 2.19
N ALA A 434 -3.65 -5.18 3.49
CA ALA A 434 -4.93 -4.83 4.14
C ALA A 434 -5.51 -3.51 3.61
N LEU A 435 -4.67 -2.48 3.44
CA LEU A 435 -5.10 -1.17 2.92
C LEU A 435 -5.54 -1.27 1.46
N MET A 436 -4.78 -1.99 0.63
CA MET A 436 -5.14 -2.26 -0.76
C MET A 436 -6.45 -3.03 -0.84
N TRP A 437 -6.65 -4.02 0.04
CA TRP A 437 -7.90 -4.78 0.10
C TRP A 437 -9.10 -3.88 0.41
N LEU A 438 -8.99 -2.97 1.40
CA LEU A 438 -10.08 -2.04 1.73
C LEU A 438 -10.45 -1.15 0.53
N ALA A 439 -9.46 -0.63 -0.19
CA ALA A 439 -9.69 0.16 -1.38
C ALA A 439 -10.38 -0.64 -2.49
N CYS A 440 -9.89 -1.85 -2.79
CA CYS A 440 -10.50 -2.75 -3.78
C CYS A 440 -11.90 -3.21 -3.36
N PHE A 441 -12.14 -3.43 -2.07
CA PHE A 441 -13.41 -3.91 -1.55
C PHE A 441 -14.51 -2.85 -1.65
N ILE A 442 -14.20 -1.58 -1.34
CA ILE A 442 -15.13 -0.46 -1.56
C ILE A 442 -15.49 -0.36 -3.05
N PHE A 443 -14.49 -0.48 -3.93
CA PHE A 443 -14.72 -0.46 -5.37
C PHE A 443 -15.59 -1.66 -5.83
N ALA A 444 -15.30 -2.86 -5.35
CA ALA A 444 -16.04 -4.07 -5.68
C ALA A 444 -17.49 -4.01 -5.19
N ILE A 445 -17.74 -3.54 -3.95
CA ILE A 445 -19.10 -3.31 -3.44
C ILE A 445 -19.79 -2.23 -4.26
N GLY A 446 -19.10 -1.14 -4.61
CA GLY A 446 -19.66 -0.08 -5.44
C GLY A 446 -20.10 -0.61 -6.80
N ALA A 447 -19.24 -1.40 -7.46
CA ALA A 447 -19.55 -2.08 -8.71
C ALA A 447 -20.74 -3.05 -8.54
N CYS A 448 -20.71 -3.93 -7.55
CA CYS A 448 -21.80 -4.88 -7.26
C CYS A 448 -23.12 -4.17 -6.96
N SER A 449 -23.13 -3.15 -6.11
CA SER A 449 -24.34 -2.37 -5.78
C SER A 449 -24.89 -1.66 -7.00
N TRP A 450 -24.00 -1.13 -7.85
CA TRP A 450 -24.39 -0.55 -9.14
C TRP A 450 -25.06 -1.59 -10.05
N THR A 451 -24.60 -2.85 -10.03
CA THR A 451 -25.21 -3.96 -10.78
C THR A 451 -26.58 -4.37 -10.22
N VAL A 452 -26.68 -4.61 -8.91
CA VAL A 452 -27.84 -5.23 -8.27
C VAL A 452 -29.00 -4.26 -8.13
N LEU A 453 -28.72 -3.03 -7.70
CA LEU A 453 -29.76 -2.04 -7.42
C LEU A 453 -30.28 -1.35 -8.69
N GLY A 454 -29.73 -1.68 -9.86
CA GLY A 454 -30.11 -1.02 -11.10
C GLY A 454 -29.99 0.50 -10.97
N VAL A 455 -28.96 1.00 -10.27
CA VAL A 455 -28.77 2.45 -10.07
C VAL A 455 -28.74 3.15 -11.44
N ASN A 456 -28.23 2.46 -12.46
CA ASN A 456 -28.29 2.94 -13.83
C ASN A 456 -29.73 3.06 -14.38
N THR A 457 -30.62 2.10 -14.14
CA THR A 457 -32.04 2.23 -14.51
C THR A 457 -32.69 3.41 -13.79
N TYR A 458 -32.36 3.62 -12.51
CA TYR A 458 -32.88 4.77 -11.75
C TYR A 458 -32.32 6.10 -12.26
N LEU A 459 -31.02 6.19 -12.54
CA LEU A 459 -30.37 7.37 -13.12
C LEU A 459 -30.84 7.65 -14.56
N LEU A 460 -31.08 6.61 -15.35
CA LEU A 460 -31.67 6.75 -16.69
C LEU A 460 -33.13 7.19 -16.60
N GLN A 461 -33.89 6.73 -15.62
CA GLN A 461 -35.27 7.16 -15.39
C GLN A 461 -35.30 8.63 -14.92
N LEU A 462 -34.39 9.02 -14.03
CA LEU A 462 -34.16 10.42 -13.66
C LEU A 462 -33.76 11.26 -14.88
N GLY A 463 -32.81 10.79 -15.69
CA GLY A 463 -32.38 11.45 -16.91
C GLY A 463 -33.51 11.62 -17.94
N ARG A 464 -34.38 10.62 -18.09
CA ARG A 464 -35.60 10.74 -18.90
C ARG A 464 -36.58 11.76 -18.33
N SER A 465 -36.76 11.81 -17.01
CA SER A 465 -37.57 12.85 -16.35
C SER A 465 -37.00 14.25 -16.59
N PHE A 466 -35.67 14.42 -16.49
CA PHE A 466 -35.01 15.69 -16.81
C PHE A 466 -35.10 16.05 -18.30
N ASN A 467 -34.95 15.08 -19.21
CA ASN A 467 -35.14 15.31 -20.64
C ASN A 467 -36.60 15.65 -20.97
N GLY A 468 -37.58 15.05 -20.28
CA GLY A 468 -38.98 15.40 -20.39
C GLY A 468 -39.24 16.84 -19.94
N LEU A 469 -38.64 17.27 -18.82
CA LEU A 469 -38.67 18.65 -18.36
C LEU A 469 -38.00 19.60 -19.36
N ALA A 470 -36.85 19.22 -19.93
CA ALA A 470 -36.15 20.03 -20.93
C ALA A 470 -36.92 20.13 -22.25
N VAL A 471 -37.62 19.07 -22.68
CA VAL A 471 -38.52 19.09 -23.85
C VAL A 471 -39.74 19.94 -23.55
N LYS A 472 -40.33 19.85 -22.36
CA LYS A 472 -41.46 20.69 -21.94
C LYS A 472 -41.06 22.17 -21.86
N ALA A 473 -39.86 22.46 -21.36
CA ALA A 473 -39.28 23.81 -21.34
C ALA A 473 -39.01 24.35 -22.75
N ARG A 474 -38.49 23.51 -23.66
CA ARG A 474 -38.31 23.87 -25.09
C ARG A 474 -39.66 24.15 -25.77
N LYS A 475 -40.65 23.28 -25.57
CA LYS A 475 -42.00 23.50 -26.10
C LYS A 475 -42.61 24.80 -25.57
N HIS A 476 -42.48 25.07 -24.27
CA HIS A 476 -42.96 26.31 -23.68
C HIS A 476 -42.23 27.54 -24.21
N ARG A 477 -40.95 27.42 -24.55
CA ARG A 477 -40.16 28.47 -25.22
C ARG A 477 -40.68 28.73 -26.64
N ASP A 478 -40.97 27.69 -27.40
CA ASP A 478 -41.45 27.79 -28.77
C ASP A 478 -42.90 28.32 -28.82
N ASP A 479 -43.76 27.91 -27.89
CA ASP A 479 -45.13 28.44 -27.73
C ASP A 479 -45.09 29.94 -27.38
N CYS A 480 -44.18 30.35 -26.49
CA CYS A 480 -43.98 31.75 -26.13
C CYS A 480 -43.48 32.58 -27.32
N ARG A 481 -42.54 32.04 -28.11
CA ARG A 481 -42.04 32.68 -29.33
C ARG A 481 -43.15 32.85 -30.38
N THR A 482 -44.04 31.87 -30.51
CA THR A 482 -45.17 31.90 -31.44
C THR A 482 -46.23 32.93 -31.03
N LEU A 483 -46.49 33.07 -29.72
CA LEU A 483 -47.38 34.11 -29.20
C LEU A 483 -46.79 35.52 -29.42
N LEU A 484 -45.49 35.69 -29.20
CA LEU A 484 -44.80 36.95 -29.47
C LEU A 484 -44.83 37.32 -30.97
N SER A 485 -44.65 36.35 -31.87
CA SER A 485 -44.73 36.61 -33.32
C SER A 485 -46.15 36.87 -33.82
N LYS A 486 -47.19 36.37 -33.13
CA LYS A 486 -48.59 36.69 -33.48
C LYS A 486 -49.01 38.06 -32.96
N ASN A 487 -48.46 38.50 -31.82
CA ASN A 487 -48.77 39.80 -31.24
C ASN A 487 -47.89 40.94 -31.76
N SER A 488 -46.87 40.66 -32.59
CA SER A 488 -46.10 41.72 -33.27
C SER A 488 -46.90 42.46 -34.35
N PHE A 489 -48.09 41.97 -34.73
CA PHE A 489 -49.04 42.73 -35.57
C PHE A 489 -49.93 43.69 -34.76
N ALA A 490 -49.85 43.66 -33.42
CA ALA A 490 -50.51 44.61 -32.52
C ALA A 490 -49.52 45.58 -31.84
N ALA A 491 -48.26 45.61 -32.31
CA ALA A 491 -47.17 46.38 -31.73
C ALA A 491 -47.11 47.86 -32.21
N GLU A 492 -48.27 48.47 -32.49
CA GLU A 492 -48.38 49.92 -32.69
C GLU A 492 -49.15 50.62 -31.54
N SER A 493 -49.69 49.86 -30.56
CA SER A 493 -50.55 50.42 -29.49
C SER A 493 -49.99 50.25 -28.06
N LEU A 494 -48.92 49.49 -27.84
CA LEU A 494 -48.45 49.14 -26.48
C LEU A 494 -47.00 49.57 -26.19
N GLY A 495 -46.69 50.84 -26.49
CA GLY A 495 -45.39 51.49 -26.20
C GLY A 495 -45.02 51.67 -24.72
N SER A 496 -45.82 51.15 -23.78
CA SER A 496 -45.54 51.28 -22.33
C SER A 496 -45.31 49.94 -21.61
N LEU A 497 -45.58 48.78 -22.23
CA LEU A 497 -45.43 47.47 -21.56
C LEU A 497 -44.11 46.75 -21.92
N GLU A 498 -43.41 47.21 -22.95
CA GLU A 498 -42.21 46.59 -23.51
C GLU A 498 -40.97 46.70 -22.58
N LYS A 499 -40.93 47.69 -21.69
CA LYS A 499 -39.82 47.86 -20.74
C LYS A 499 -39.82 46.86 -19.58
N ASN A 500 -40.95 46.21 -19.28
CA ASN A 500 -41.05 45.28 -18.16
C ASN A 500 -41.04 43.80 -18.56
N LEU A 501 -41.45 43.45 -19.79
CA LEU A 501 -41.45 42.04 -20.25
C LEU A 501 -40.16 41.60 -20.96
N SER A 502 -39.30 42.53 -21.38
CA SER A 502 -38.04 42.23 -22.10
C SER A 502 -36.98 41.53 -21.24
N VAL A 503 -37.12 41.52 -19.91
CA VAL A 503 -36.16 40.88 -18.99
C VAL A 503 -36.34 39.36 -18.90
N LEU A 504 -37.48 38.78 -19.29
CA LEU A 504 -37.80 37.37 -19.01
C LEU A 504 -37.70 36.41 -20.20
N CYS A 505 -37.68 36.87 -21.46
CA CYS A 505 -37.79 35.94 -22.60
C CYS A 505 -36.77 36.11 -23.73
N LEU A 506 -35.86 37.09 -23.69
CA LEU A 506 -34.98 37.38 -24.82
C LEU A 506 -33.51 37.57 -24.40
N GLN A 507 -32.83 36.51 -23.95
CA GLN A 507 -31.42 36.30 -24.31
C GLN A 507 -31.09 34.80 -24.42
N PRO A 508 -30.47 34.33 -25.52
CA PRO A 508 -29.76 33.06 -25.53
C PRO A 508 -28.43 33.25 -24.79
N PHE A 509 -28.15 32.42 -23.79
CA PHE A 509 -26.87 32.45 -23.08
C PHE A 509 -25.74 32.05 -24.05
N GLN A 510 -25.03 33.04 -24.59
CA GLN A 510 -23.90 32.81 -25.50
C GLN A 510 -22.54 32.71 -24.80
N ASP A 511 -22.42 33.10 -23.52
CA ASP A 511 -21.20 32.85 -22.74
C ASP A 511 -21.47 32.53 -21.25
N HIS A 512 -20.43 31.98 -20.61
CA HIS A 512 -20.41 31.51 -19.22
C HIS A 512 -20.54 32.65 -18.17
N ASN A 513 -20.15 33.88 -18.49
CA ASN A 513 -20.22 35.04 -17.59
C ASN A 513 -21.65 35.60 -17.49
N SER A 514 -22.44 35.49 -18.56
CA SER A 514 -23.85 35.91 -18.57
C SER A 514 -24.73 35.06 -17.64
N VAL A 515 -24.43 33.77 -17.52
CA VAL A 515 -25.10 32.87 -16.56
C VAL A 515 -24.76 33.25 -15.11
N ARG A 516 -23.50 33.61 -14.85
CA ARG A 516 -23.03 34.04 -13.53
C ARG A 516 -23.72 35.32 -13.06
N GLN A 517 -23.91 36.31 -13.93
CA GLN A 517 -24.61 37.55 -13.58
C GLN A 517 -26.11 37.33 -13.32
N ALA A 518 -26.78 36.49 -14.11
CA ALA A 518 -28.20 36.18 -13.91
C ALA A 518 -28.47 35.46 -12.57
N VAL A 519 -27.62 34.51 -12.19
CA VAL A 519 -27.72 33.81 -10.89
C VAL A 519 -27.47 34.76 -9.72
N THR A 520 -26.55 35.72 -9.87
CA THR A 520 -26.23 36.70 -8.82
C THR A 520 -27.37 37.72 -8.62
N GLN A 521 -28.07 38.10 -9.69
CA GLN A 521 -29.24 38.98 -9.60
C GLN A 521 -30.47 38.27 -9.01
N PHE A 522 -30.66 36.98 -9.28
CA PHE A 522 -31.76 36.21 -8.70
C PHE A 522 -31.58 36.00 -7.19
N ALA A 523 -30.35 35.68 -6.75
CA ALA A 523 -30.02 35.51 -5.33
C ALA A 523 -30.19 36.82 -4.51
N ARG A 524 -30.00 37.99 -5.12
CA ARG A 524 -30.22 39.30 -4.46
C ARG A 524 -31.70 39.66 -4.29
N LYS A 525 -32.60 39.07 -5.06
CA LYS A 525 -34.04 39.39 -5.04
C LYS A 525 -34.80 38.54 -4.01
N GLU A 526 -34.31 37.34 -3.68
CA GLU A 526 -34.88 36.49 -2.62
C GLU A 526 -34.49 36.92 -1.20
N SER A 527 -33.37 37.62 -1.01
CA SER A 527 -32.92 38.08 0.31
C SER A 527 -33.62 39.37 0.80
N GLY A 528 -34.39 40.04 -0.06
CA GLY A 528 -34.99 41.35 0.25
C GLY A 528 -36.42 41.33 0.80
N ASN A 529 -37.14 40.20 0.72
CA ASN A 529 -38.59 40.14 0.97
C ASN A 529 -39.01 39.20 2.12
N ARG A 530 -38.12 38.88 3.06
CA ARG A 530 -38.45 38.01 4.21
C ARG A 530 -38.11 38.59 5.58
N TYR A 531 -38.21 39.91 5.72
CA TYR A 531 -38.18 40.62 7.01
C TYR A 531 -39.19 41.77 7.01
N LYS A 532 -40.47 41.44 7.16
CA LYS A 532 -41.53 42.29 7.71
C LYS A 532 -42.86 41.55 7.59
N GLU A 533 -43.22 40.83 8.63
CA GLU A 533 -44.58 40.72 9.19
C GLU A 533 -44.64 39.56 10.17
N VAL A 534 -45.58 39.68 11.11
CA VAL A 534 -45.93 38.74 12.19
C VAL A 534 -45.14 38.93 13.49
N THR A 535 -45.44 40.06 14.14
CA THR A 535 -45.59 40.13 15.61
C THR A 535 -47.08 40.27 15.90
N ASP A 536 -47.73 39.24 16.41
CA ASP A 536 -48.68 39.30 17.56
C ASP A 536 -49.34 37.92 17.80
N TYR A 537 -49.81 37.70 19.03
CA TYR A 537 -50.56 36.56 19.60
C TYR A 537 -49.80 35.40 20.28
N ASP A 538 -49.61 35.58 21.59
CA ASP A 538 -50.18 34.80 22.72
C ASP A 538 -50.12 33.26 22.67
N THR A 539 -49.36 32.65 23.59
CA THR A 539 -49.90 31.62 24.51
C THR A 539 -48.95 31.30 25.66
N ARG A 540 -49.56 31.16 26.84
CA ARG A 540 -49.03 30.81 28.15
C ARG A 540 -48.74 29.29 28.30
N TYR A 541 -47.97 28.99 29.36
CA TYR A 541 -47.85 27.71 30.10
C TYR A 541 -47.13 26.51 29.44
N TYR A 542 -45.87 26.26 29.83
CA TYR A 542 -45.52 25.34 30.93
C TYR A 542 -44.06 25.54 31.36
N GLU A 543 -43.86 25.58 32.68
CA GLU A 543 -42.57 25.71 33.36
C GLU A 543 -41.79 24.38 33.42
N ASN A 544 -40.49 24.57 33.70
CA ASN A 544 -39.56 23.71 34.43
C ASN A 544 -38.58 22.81 33.64
N GLY A 545 -37.28 23.07 33.87
CA GLY A 545 -36.34 22.00 34.15
C GLY A 545 -34.95 22.07 33.48
N HIS A 546 -34.00 22.67 34.18
CA HIS A 546 -32.56 22.35 34.22
C HIS A 546 -31.63 22.53 33.00
N SER A 547 -30.84 23.60 33.14
CA SER A 547 -29.39 23.74 32.90
C SER A 547 -28.55 22.47 32.61
N SER A 548 -27.80 22.48 31.51
CA SER A 548 -26.33 22.49 31.58
C SER A 548 -25.74 23.01 30.26
N GLY A 549 -24.74 23.88 30.36
CA GLY A 549 -24.21 24.68 29.27
C GLY A 549 -23.39 23.87 28.26
N ARG A 550 -23.63 24.14 26.97
CA ARG A 550 -22.78 23.69 25.87
C ARG A 550 -22.13 24.90 25.20
N SER A 551 -20.81 24.98 25.38
CA SER A 551 -19.94 26.02 24.85
C SER A 551 -19.86 25.97 23.32
N ARG A 552 -19.88 27.16 22.72
CA ARG A 552 -19.57 27.48 21.33
C ARG A 552 -18.15 27.02 20.94
N ARG A 553 -18.01 26.36 19.78
CA ARG A 553 -16.90 26.64 18.87
C ARG A 553 -17.40 26.58 17.42
N SER A 554 -17.50 27.77 16.85
CA SER A 554 -17.62 28.07 15.43
C SER A 554 -16.21 28.28 14.91
N GLY A 555 -15.87 27.69 13.76
CA GLY A 555 -14.69 28.05 12.99
C GLY A 555 -14.31 27.01 11.95
N GLU A 556 -14.00 27.47 10.74
CA GLU A 556 -13.37 26.76 9.61
C GLU A 556 -14.27 25.89 8.72
N ASN A 557 -14.90 26.54 7.74
CA ASN A 557 -15.20 25.94 6.44
C ASN A 557 -14.87 26.97 5.35
N SER A 558 -13.63 26.96 4.86
CA SER A 558 -13.19 27.82 3.75
C SER A 558 -11.93 27.26 3.06
N ASP A 559 -11.97 26.08 2.41
CA ASP A 559 -10.86 25.72 1.51
C ASP A 559 -11.14 24.68 0.39
N LEU A 560 -12.40 24.50 -0.01
CA LEU A 560 -12.74 23.53 -1.06
C LEU A 560 -12.86 24.13 -2.48
N SER A 561 -12.69 25.46 -2.64
CA SER A 561 -12.94 26.15 -3.91
C SER A 561 -11.73 26.24 -4.84
N LEU A 562 -10.52 25.86 -4.42
CA LEU A 562 -9.29 26.07 -5.22
C LEU A 562 -8.68 24.81 -5.86
N LYS A 563 -9.23 23.61 -5.63
CA LYS A 563 -8.61 22.34 -6.12
C LYS A 563 -9.32 21.65 -7.29
N LEU A 564 -10.46 22.18 -7.74
CA LEU A 564 -11.24 21.59 -8.84
C LEU A 564 -10.67 21.83 -10.27
N PRO A 565 -10.00 22.98 -10.57
CA PRO A 565 -9.39 23.19 -11.88
C PRO A 565 -8.19 22.27 -12.14
N THR A 566 -7.35 22.07 -11.12
CA THR A 566 -6.11 21.29 -11.21
C THR A 566 -6.35 19.80 -11.44
N PHE A 567 -7.46 19.27 -10.90
CA PHE A 567 -7.87 17.88 -11.12
C PHE A 567 -8.37 17.64 -12.56
N ARG A 568 -9.05 18.64 -13.13
CA ARG A 568 -9.56 18.59 -14.51
C ARG A 568 -8.43 18.62 -15.54
N ASP A 569 -7.44 19.49 -15.36
CA ASP A 569 -6.32 19.62 -16.28
C ASP A 569 -5.37 18.41 -16.25
N ASN A 570 -5.28 17.71 -15.12
CA ASN A 570 -4.49 16.48 -15.00
C ASN A 570 -5.22 15.27 -15.59
N ALA A 571 -6.56 15.21 -15.51
CA ALA A 571 -7.35 14.17 -16.15
C ALA A 571 -7.32 14.28 -17.69
N GLN A 572 -7.35 15.50 -18.23
CA GLN A 572 -7.26 15.74 -19.67
C GLN A 572 -5.87 15.35 -20.22
N ARG A 573 -4.78 15.72 -19.53
CA ARG A 573 -3.42 15.32 -19.91
C ARG A 573 -3.20 13.80 -19.90
N GLY A 574 -3.84 13.08 -18.97
CA GLY A 574 -3.82 11.62 -18.96
C GLY A 574 -4.57 10.98 -20.14
N TYR A 575 -5.70 11.57 -20.55
CA TYR A 575 -6.48 11.12 -21.71
C TYR A 575 -5.72 11.33 -23.03
N ASP A 576 -5.07 12.48 -23.19
CA ASP A 576 -4.30 12.83 -24.39
C ASP A 576 -3.02 11.97 -24.50
N ALA A 577 -2.37 11.67 -23.38
CA ALA A 577 -1.22 10.75 -23.35
C ALA A 577 -1.61 9.32 -23.76
N ALA A 578 -2.72 8.79 -23.22
CA ALA A 578 -3.19 7.43 -23.51
C ALA A 578 -3.67 7.25 -24.97
N THR A 579 -4.22 8.29 -25.59
CA THR A 579 -4.59 8.28 -27.00
C THR A 579 -3.38 8.37 -27.93
N SER A 580 -2.31 9.07 -27.53
CA SER A 580 -1.06 9.12 -28.29
C SER A 580 -0.32 7.76 -28.32
N THR A 581 -0.32 7.01 -27.20
CA THR A 581 0.34 5.70 -27.13
C THR A 581 -0.35 4.66 -28.00
N ARG A 582 -1.70 4.68 -28.05
CA ARG A 582 -2.47 3.80 -28.94
C ARG A 582 -2.25 4.11 -30.43
N ALA A 583 -2.06 5.38 -30.77
CA ALA A 583 -1.71 5.78 -32.14
C ALA A 583 -0.30 5.28 -32.52
N ALA A 584 0.67 5.35 -31.60
CA ALA A 584 2.03 4.87 -31.83
C ALA A 584 2.11 3.34 -32.02
N GLU A 585 1.34 2.57 -31.23
CA GLU A 585 1.25 1.10 -31.39
C GLU A 585 0.63 0.70 -32.74
N ALA A 586 -0.43 1.39 -33.17
CA ALA A 586 -1.07 1.15 -34.48
C ALA A 586 -0.15 1.49 -35.66
N ILE A 587 0.70 2.52 -35.54
CA ILE A 587 1.70 2.87 -36.55
C ILE A 587 2.79 1.81 -36.64
N THR A 588 3.23 1.28 -35.49
CA THR A 588 4.28 0.24 -35.42
C THR A 588 3.81 -1.07 -36.05
N LEU A 589 2.57 -1.49 -35.78
CA LEU A 589 1.99 -2.70 -36.37
C LEU A 589 1.80 -2.58 -37.89
N ASN A 590 1.37 -1.41 -38.37
CA ASN A 590 1.23 -1.14 -39.80
C ASN A 590 2.58 -1.10 -40.54
N ASN A 591 3.64 -0.58 -39.90
CA ASN A 591 4.98 -0.60 -40.46
C ASN A 591 5.53 -2.04 -40.56
N LEU A 592 5.29 -2.87 -39.54
CA LEU A 592 5.68 -4.29 -39.57
C LEU A 592 4.96 -5.04 -40.71
N HIS A 593 3.67 -4.80 -40.89
CA HIS A 593 2.89 -5.40 -41.99
C HIS A 593 3.44 -4.98 -43.36
N ARG A 594 3.76 -3.70 -43.57
CA ARG A 594 4.37 -3.21 -44.82
C ARG A 594 5.72 -3.86 -45.09
N GLN A 595 6.57 -3.98 -44.08
CA GLN A 595 7.88 -4.65 -44.22
C GLN A 595 7.73 -6.11 -44.63
N LEU A 596 6.75 -6.82 -44.05
CA LEU A 596 6.48 -8.23 -44.40
C LEU A 596 5.99 -8.39 -45.84
N VAL A 597 5.11 -7.49 -46.30
CA VAL A 597 4.63 -7.46 -47.70
C VAL A 597 5.77 -7.12 -48.67
N GLN A 598 6.66 -6.20 -48.29
CA GLN A 598 7.81 -5.82 -49.09
C GLN A 598 8.83 -6.96 -49.21
N ALA A 599 9.13 -7.66 -48.11
CA ALA A 599 9.98 -8.84 -48.10
C ALA A 599 9.42 -9.97 -48.97
N LYS A 600 8.11 -10.24 -48.89
CA LYS A 600 7.42 -11.21 -49.75
C LYS A 600 7.54 -10.87 -51.24
N THR A 601 7.46 -9.58 -51.57
CA THR A 601 7.58 -9.11 -52.96
C THR A 601 9.01 -9.22 -53.46
N GLN A 602 10.00 -8.92 -52.61
CA GLN A 602 11.42 -9.11 -52.93
C GLN A 602 11.78 -10.58 -53.15
N LEU A 603 11.24 -11.50 -52.33
CA LEU A 603 11.45 -12.93 -52.50
C LEU A 603 10.92 -13.43 -53.86
N ARG A 604 9.72 -12.99 -54.25
CA ARG A 604 9.11 -13.32 -55.54
C ARG A 604 9.91 -12.79 -56.73
N ASN A 605 10.46 -11.59 -56.60
CA ASN A 605 11.31 -11.00 -57.64
C ASN A 605 12.66 -11.73 -57.74
N LEU A 606 13.24 -12.19 -56.63
CA LEU A 606 14.43 -13.04 -56.63
C LEU A 606 14.16 -14.39 -57.32
N GLU A 607 13.02 -15.00 -57.02
CA GLU A 607 12.59 -16.26 -57.62
C GLU A 607 12.42 -16.14 -59.14
N LEU A 608 11.81 -15.04 -59.60
CA LEU A 608 11.65 -14.74 -61.03
C LEU A 608 12.98 -14.39 -61.73
N GLN A 609 13.98 -13.88 -61.02
CA GLN A 609 15.29 -13.54 -61.60
C GLN A 609 16.27 -14.72 -61.62
N ILE A 610 16.26 -15.59 -60.61
CA ILE A 610 17.26 -16.66 -60.48
C ILE A 610 16.87 -17.88 -61.31
N LEU A 611 15.57 -18.21 -61.40
CA LEU A 611 15.11 -19.43 -62.04
C LEU A 611 15.41 -19.51 -63.55
N PRO A 612 15.23 -18.43 -64.37
CA PRO A 612 15.51 -18.47 -65.80
C PRO A 612 17.01 -18.47 -66.12
N THR A 613 17.80 -17.75 -65.32
CA THR A 613 19.24 -17.54 -65.56
C THR A 613 20.05 -18.81 -65.26
N THR A 614 19.64 -19.55 -64.21
CA THR A 614 20.28 -20.81 -63.81
C THR A 614 19.91 -21.96 -64.76
N THR A 615 18.66 -22.01 -65.25
CA THR A 615 18.25 -23.02 -66.26
C THR A 615 18.85 -22.76 -67.65
N ALA A 616 19.14 -21.51 -68.01
CA ALA A 616 19.83 -21.18 -69.26
C ALA A 616 21.33 -21.52 -69.21
N GLN A 617 22.02 -21.23 -68.10
CA GLN A 617 23.46 -21.53 -67.95
C GLN A 617 23.77 -23.04 -67.83
N LEU A 618 22.87 -23.85 -67.26
CA LEU A 618 23.06 -25.31 -67.16
C LEU A 618 22.70 -26.08 -68.44
N ARG A 619 21.95 -25.48 -69.37
CA ARG A 619 21.52 -26.15 -70.61
C ARG A 619 22.66 -26.41 -71.60
N HIS A 620 23.66 -25.54 -71.63
CA HIS A 620 24.75 -25.62 -72.60
C HIS A 620 25.83 -26.66 -72.23
N PRO A 621 26.29 -26.74 -70.95
CA PRO A 621 27.26 -27.76 -70.52
C PRO A 621 26.70 -29.18 -70.60
N ILE A 622 25.42 -29.37 -70.25
CA ILE A 622 24.78 -30.70 -70.28
C ILE A 622 24.62 -31.21 -71.72
N ARG A 623 24.30 -30.34 -72.69
CA ARG A 623 24.27 -30.70 -74.11
C ARG A 623 25.67 -30.96 -74.69
N ALA A 624 26.69 -30.22 -74.24
CA ALA A 624 28.08 -30.45 -74.64
C ALA A 624 28.64 -31.78 -74.08
N ALA A 625 28.39 -32.08 -72.79
CA ALA A 625 28.80 -33.33 -72.15
C ALA A 625 28.10 -34.54 -72.79
N ARG A 626 26.81 -34.42 -73.13
CA ARG A 626 26.06 -35.51 -73.80
C ARG A 626 26.58 -35.82 -75.20
N ARG A 627 27.00 -34.80 -75.98
CA ARG A 627 27.63 -34.99 -77.29
C ARG A 627 29.02 -35.58 -77.19
N PHE A 628 29.79 -35.20 -76.16
CA PHE A 628 31.13 -35.74 -75.89
C PHE A 628 31.07 -37.24 -75.57
N PHE A 629 30.13 -37.66 -74.71
CA PHE A 629 29.96 -39.07 -74.33
C PHE A 629 29.44 -39.97 -75.44
N THR A 630 28.66 -39.46 -76.40
CA THR A 630 28.20 -40.25 -77.56
C THR A 630 29.24 -40.41 -78.67
N SER A 631 30.39 -39.73 -78.58
CA SER A 631 31.44 -39.76 -79.62
C SER A 631 32.63 -40.68 -79.32
N MET A 632 32.66 -41.35 -78.15
CA MET A 632 33.72 -42.30 -77.82
C MET A 632 33.35 -43.71 -78.32
N GLN A 633 33.95 -44.12 -79.44
CA GLN A 633 34.08 -45.53 -79.84
C GLN A 633 35.23 -46.21 -79.08
N PRO A 634 35.19 -47.53 -78.88
CA PRO A 634 36.21 -48.25 -78.11
C PRO A 634 37.45 -48.43 -78.98
N LEU A 635 38.59 -47.85 -78.55
CA LEU A 635 39.89 -48.23 -79.09
C LEU A 635 40.57 -49.22 -78.12
N GLU A 636 40.84 -50.39 -78.66
CA GLU A 636 41.74 -51.39 -78.10
C GLU A 636 43.18 -50.88 -78.06
N THR A 637 43.88 -51.33 -77.02
CA THR A 637 45.33 -51.37 -76.81
C THR A 637 46.08 -50.04 -76.57
N GLY A 638 46.59 -49.94 -75.35
CA GLY A 638 47.94 -49.42 -75.10
C GLY A 638 48.06 -47.97 -74.65
N VAL A 639 48.57 -47.83 -73.42
CA VAL A 639 49.34 -46.71 -72.87
C VAL A 639 48.56 -45.63 -72.10
N GLU A 640 48.75 -45.69 -70.77
CA GLU A 640 48.60 -44.59 -69.81
C GLU A 640 49.21 -43.28 -70.34
N PRO A 641 48.43 -42.19 -70.46
CA PRO A 641 48.44 -41.19 -69.40
C PRO A 641 47.09 -40.47 -69.19
N LEU A 642 45.98 -41.05 -69.65
CA LEU A 642 44.66 -40.39 -69.65
C LEU A 642 43.91 -40.51 -68.30
N GLU A 643 44.13 -41.58 -67.53
CA GLU A 643 43.50 -41.76 -66.21
C GLU A 643 43.94 -40.70 -65.19
N ARG A 644 45.18 -40.17 -65.31
CA ARG A 644 45.69 -39.11 -64.45
C ARG A 644 45.10 -37.72 -64.74
N LYS A 645 44.54 -37.50 -65.94
CA LYS A 645 43.80 -36.27 -66.30
C LYS A 645 42.31 -36.38 -65.92
N ILE A 646 41.69 -37.55 -66.09
CA ILE A 646 40.29 -37.78 -65.70
C ILE A 646 40.13 -37.75 -64.16
N ALA A 647 41.13 -38.21 -63.40
CA ALA A 647 41.11 -38.12 -61.94
C ALA A 647 41.18 -36.68 -61.39
N ARG A 648 41.75 -35.71 -62.13
CA ARG A 648 41.76 -34.29 -61.72
C ARG A 648 40.48 -33.54 -62.08
N THR A 649 39.78 -33.93 -63.16
CA THR A 649 38.47 -33.34 -63.53
C THR A 649 37.28 -34.00 -62.81
N LYS A 650 37.49 -35.13 -62.13
CA LYS A 650 36.50 -35.76 -61.24
C LYS A 650 36.29 -34.97 -59.94
N ILE A 651 37.22 -34.06 -59.63
CA ILE A 651 37.08 -33.03 -58.61
C ILE A 651 36.41 -31.83 -59.27
N ASP A 652 35.09 -31.91 -59.43
CA ASP A 652 34.20 -30.76 -59.19
C ASP A 652 32.73 -31.15 -59.33
N ILE A 653 32.43 -32.19 -60.11
CA ILE A 653 31.04 -32.65 -60.29
C ILE A 653 30.47 -33.19 -58.98
N GLY A 654 31.24 -33.99 -58.22
CA GLY A 654 30.78 -34.49 -56.91
C GLY A 654 30.62 -33.40 -55.83
N THR A 655 31.30 -32.26 -55.99
CA THR A 655 31.15 -31.09 -55.11
C THR A 655 29.93 -30.27 -55.54
N LEU A 656 29.73 -30.09 -56.85
CA LEU A 656 28.56 -29.44 -57.41
C LEU A 656 27.27 -30.22 -57.13
N THR A 657 27.28 -31.55 -57.27
CA THR A 657 26.14 -32.42 -56.94
C THR A 657 25.81 -32.35 -55.45
N ARG A 658 26.81 -32.38 -54.56
CA ARG A 658 26.58 -32.20 -53.12
C ARG A 658 26.09 -30.79 -52.77
N SER A 659 26.55 -29.76 -53.48
CA SER A 659 26.06 -28.39 -53.31
C SER A 659 24.63 -28.22 -53.82
N CYS A 660 24.25 -28.90 -54.91
CA CYS A 660 22.88 -28.94 -55.43
C CYS A 660 21.95 -29.77 -54.54
N GLU A 661 22.40 -30.90 -54.00
CA GLU A 661 21.65 -31.72 -53.04
C GLU A 661 21.45 -30.97 -51.71
N ALA A 662 22.48 -30.27 -51.21
CA ALA A 662 22.36 -29.40 -50.06
C ALA A 662 21.36 -28.26 -50.34
N SER A 663 21.42 -27.63 -51.51
CA SER A 663 20.47 -26.60 -51.91
C SER A 663 19.04 -27.14 -52.04
N ALA A 664 18.87 -28.36 -52.57
CA ALA A 664 17.57 -29.03 -52.66
C ALA A 664 16.99 -29.38 -51.28
N SER A 665 17.83 -29.80 -50.32
CA SER A 665 17.39 -30.03 -48.93
C SER A 665 16.99 -28.73 -48.23
N VAL A 666 17.68 -27.63 -48.51
CA VAL A 666 17.33 -26.30 -47.99
C VAL A 666 16.01 -25.84 -48.60
N ILE A 667 15.83 -25.95 -49.93
CA ILE A 667 14.57 -25.62 -50.61
C ILE A 667 13.41 -26.49 -50.08
N ALA A 668 13.61 -27.79 -49.89
CA ALA A 668 12.60 -28.66 -49.29
C ALA A 668 12.26 -28.26 -47.83
N GLY A 669 13.25 -27.83 -47.05
CA GLY A 669 13.04 -27.27 -45.71
C GLY A 669 12.25 -25.96 -45.73
N TRP A 670 12.50 -25.09 -46.71
CA TRP A 670 11.73 -23.86 -46.92
C TRP A 670 10.30 -24.15 -47.36
N ASP A 671 10.06 -25.11 -48.26
CA ASP A 671 8.71 -25.50 -48.67
C ASP A 671 7.91 -26.09 -47.50
N ALA A 672 8.54 -26.92 -46.66
CA ALA A 672 7.91 -27.44 -45.44
C ALA A 672 7.52 -26.30 -44.49
N THR A 673 8.44 -25.35 -44.26
CA THR A 673 8.20 -24.18 -43.40
C THR A 673 7.10 -23.28 -43.96
N ILE A 674 7.10 -23.03 -45.27
CA ILE A 674 6.07 -22.23 -45.95
C ILE A 674 4.71 -22.93 -45.86
N SER A 675 4.67 -24.26 -45.97
CA SER A 675 3.43 -25.04 -45.83
C SER A 675 2.85 -24.93 -44.42
N GLU A 676 3.68 -25.02 -43.39
CA GLU A 676 3.29 -24.91 -41.98
C GLU A 676 2.81 -23.48 -41.65
N TRP A 677 3.50 -22.47 -42.17
CA TRP A 677 3.07 -21.08 -42.10
C TRP A 677 1.74 -20.82 -42.80
N SER A 678 1.52 -21.42 -43.97
CA SER A 678 0.24 -21.29 -44.70
C SER A 678 -0.94 -21.94 -43.94
N TRP A 679 -0.69 -23.03 -43.22
CA TRP A 679 -1.68 -23.66 -42.36
C TRP A 679 -1.98 -22.79 -41.14
N THR A 680 -0.95 -22.23 -40.52
CA THR A 680 -1.07 -21.34 -39.36
C THR A 680 -1.81 -20.05 -39.72
N LEU A 681 -1.51 -19.46 -40.88
CA LEU A 681 -2.22 -18.29 -41.40
C LEU A 681 -3.70 -18.58 -41.69
N ARG A 682 -4.03 -19.72 -42.32
CA ARG A 682 -5.43 -20.13 -42.53
C ARG A 682 -6.18 -20.35 -41.23
N LYS A 683 -5.53 -20.93 -40.22
CA LYS A 683 -6.12 -21.08 -38.87
C LYS A 683 -6.32 -19.72 -38.20
N TRP A 684 -5.41 -18.78 -38.43
CA TRP A 684 -5.52 -17.41 -37.94
C TRP A 684 -6.67 -16.65 -38.60
N ASP A 685 -6.83 -16.77 -39.92
CA ASP A 685 -7.93 -16.15 -40.66
C ASP A 685 -9.30 -16.70 -40.19
N HIS A 686 -9.40 -18.01 -39.97
CA HIS A 686 -10.61 -18.62 -39.39
C HIS A 686 -10.92 -18.08 -37.98
N LEU A 687 -9.91 -17.92 -37.12
CA LEU A 687 -10.10 -17.34 -35.79
C LEU A 687 -10.46 -15.86 -35.84
N ILE A 688 -9.97 -15.11 -36.82
CA ILE A 688 -10.37 -13.71 -37.05
C ILE A 688 -11.84 -13.64 -37.48
N GLU A 689 -12.24 -14.44 -38.47
CA GLU A 689 -13.62 -14.47 -38.96
C GLU A 689 -14.60 -14.90 -37.86
N GLU A 690 -14.23 -15.91 -37.06
CA GLU A 690 -15.01 -16.37 -35.92
C GLU A 690 -15.15 -15.26 -34.85
N ARG A 691 -14.07 -14.52 -34.55
CA ARG A 691 -14.13 -13.35 -33.64
C ARG A 691 -14.91 -12.18 -34.21
N GLU A 692 -14.90 -11.95 -35.52
CA GLU A 692 -15.70 -10.91 -36.17
C GLU A 692 -17.18 -11.26 -36.10
N LYS A 693 -17.53 -12.53 -36.32
CA LYS A 693 -18.88 -13.06 -36.17
C LYS A 693 -19.37 -13.01 -34.73
N GLU A 694 -18.49 -13.26 -33.75
CA GLU A 694 -18.80 -13.03 -32.34
C GLU A 694 -19.00 -11.54 -32.01
N ARG A 695 -18.19 -10.66 -32.61
CA ARG A 695 -18.33 -9.21 -32.46
C ARG A 695 -19.65 -8.71 -33.04
N SER A 696 -20.05 -9.16 -34.23
CA SER A 696 -21.33 -8.78 -34.83
C SER A 696 -22.51 -9.29 -34.00
N ARG A 697 -22.48 -10.53 -33.51
CA ARG A 697 -23.48 -11.04 -32.54
C ARG A 697 -23.48 -10.25 -31.24
N ALA A 698 -22.32 -9.77 -30.78
CA ALA A 698 -22.22 -8.93 -29.59
C ALA A 698 -22.78 -7.52 -29.80
N ASP A 699 -22.70 -7.01 -31.02
CA ASP A 699 -23.31 -5.73 -31.39
C ASP A 699 -24.82 -5.83 -31.55
N ASP A 700 -25.33 -6.95 -32.06
CA ASP A 700 -26.77 -7.24 -32.11
C ASP A 700 -27.35 -7.67 -30.75
N ALA A 701 -26.49 -8.01 -29.78
CA ALA A 701 -26.93 -8.40 -28.45
C ALA A 701 -27.68 -7.24 -27.78
N ASP A 702 -28.82 -7.59 -27.17
CA ASP A 702 -29.68 -6.65 -26.48
C ASP A 702 -28.85 -5.75 -25.52
N PRO A 703 -29.12 -4.43 -25.49
CA PRO A 703 -28.38 -3.47 -24.65
C PRO A 703 -28.27 -3.88 -23.18
N GLU A 704 -29.20 -4.68 -22.64
CA GLU A 704 -29.11 -5.25 -21.30
C GLU A 704 -27.95 -6.25 -21.18
N THR A 705 -27.78 -7.13 -22.16
CA THR A 705 -26.67 -8.09 -22.22
C THR A 705 -25.31 -7.39 -22.30
N ARG A 706 -25.22 -6.28 -23.07
CA ARG A 706 -24.00 -5.48 -23.19
C ARG A 706 -23.64 -4.78 -21.86
N ARG A 707 -24.66 -4.32 -21.11
CA ARG A 707 -24.50 -3.78 -19.76
C ARG A 707 -24.05 -4.84 -18.78
N LEU A 708 -24.70 -6.00 -18.75
CA LEU A 708 -24.31 -7.13 -17.90
C LEU A 708 -22.85 -7.50 -18.12
N ARG A 709 -22.40 -7.67 -19.38
CA ARG A 709 -20.98 -7.96 -19.69
C ARG A 709 -20.02 -6.90 -19.17
N THR A 710 -20.38 -5.61 -19.29
CA THR A 710 -19.54 -4.51 -18.80
C THR A 710 -19.46 -4.54 -17.27
N LEU A 711 -20.60 -4.75 -16.61
CA LEU A 711 -20.69 -4.83 -15.16
C LEU A 711 -19.94 -6.05 -14.60
N THR A 712 -20.10 -7.22 -15.22
CA THR A 712 -19.35 -8.44 -14.90
C THR A 712 -17.85 -8.21 -14.98
N LYS A 713 -17.35 -7.47 -15.98
CA LYS A 713 -15.93 -7.10 -16.07
C LYS A 713 -15.49 -6.25 -14.89
N TRP A 714 -16.25 -5.20 -14.53
CA TRP A 714 -15.90 -4.34 -13.40
C TRP A 714 -15.91 -5.07 -12.06
N THR A 715 -16.93 -5.90 -11.82
CA THR A 715 -16.99 -6.76 -10.63
C THR A 715 -15.82 -7.72 -10.59
N PHE A 716 -15.47 -8.34 -11.73
CA PHE A 716 -14.31 -9.22 -11.84
C PHE A 716 -13.01 -8.49 -11.50
N PHE A 717 -12.76 -7.30 -12.07
CA PHE A 717 -11.55 -6.53 -11.77
C PHE A 717 -11.47 -6.09 -10.30
N GLY A 718 -12.58 -5.61 -9.73
CA GLY A 718 -12.63 -5.22 -8.31
C GLY A 718 -12.32 -6.39 -7.38
N MET A 719 -12.99 -7.52 -7.61
CA MET A 719 -12.80 -8.72 -6.80
C MET A 719 -11.43 -9.39 -7.04
N LEU A 720 -10.88 -9.31 -8.26
CA LEU A 720 -9.50 -9.73 -8.55
C LEU A 720 -8.50 -8.88 -7.76
N GLY A 721 -8.73 -7.56 -7.67
CA GLY A 721 -7.96 -6.66 -6.82
C GLY A 721 -8.00 -7.10 -5.35
N CYS A 722 -9.18 -7.43 -4.83
CA CYS A 722 -9.32 -8.00 -3.48
C CYS A 722 -8.53 -9.29 -3.31
N TRP A 723 -8.56 -10.20 -4.30
CA TRP A 723 -7.84 -11.47 -4.25
C TRP A 723 -6.31 -11.28 -4.21
N ILE A 724 -5.77 -10.38 -5.04
CA ILE A 724 -4.34 -10.03 -5.02
C ILE A 724 -3.97 -9.42 -3.65
N ALA A 725 -4.81 -8.52 -3.14
CA ALA A 725 -4.58 -7.88 -1.85
C ALA A 725 -4.60 -8.86 -0.67
N GLN A 726 -5.49 -9.85 -0.71
CA GLN A 726 -5.49 -10.94 0.27
C GLN A 726 -4.20 -11.75 0.23
N TRP A 727 -3.63 -12.03 -0.96
CA TRP A 727 -2.34 -12.69 -1.06
C TRP A 727 -1.20 -11.87 -0.45
N VAL A 728 -1.11 -10.58 -0.83
CA VAL A 728 -0.11 -9.66 -0.28
C VAL A 728 -0.22 -9.62 1.25
N TRP A 729 -1.45 -9.49 1.77
CA TRP A 729 -1.71 -9.51 3.20
C TRP A 729 -1.26 -10.82 3.86
N TRP A 730 -1.63 -11.99 3.32
CA TRP A 730 -1.27 -13.30 3.89
C TRP A 730 0.22 -13.59 3.84
N VAL A 731 0.94 -13.14 2.81
CA VAL A 731 2.40 -13.26 2.72
C VAL A 731 3.05 -12.50 3.87
N GLY A 732 2.74 -11.21 4.00
CA GLY A 732 3.27 -10.39 5.09
C GLY A 732 2.85 -10.93 6.46
N TYR A 733 1.58 -11.30 6.63
CA TYR A 733 1.05 -11.84 7.87
C TYR A 733 1.78 -13.12 8.32
N ILE A 734 1.96 -14.12 7.45
CA ILE A 734 2.64 -15.37 7.81
C ILE A 734 4.11 -15.11 8.15
N GLN A 735 4.77 -14.21 7.42
CA GLN A 735 6.17 -13.85 7.67
C GLN A 735 6.33 -13.12 9.01
N VAL A 736 5.49 -12.10 9.28
CA VAL A 736 5.48 -11.38 10.57
C VAL A 736 5.20 -12.33 11.71
N MET A 737 4.21 -13.22 11.60
CA MET A 737 3.89 -14.17 12.67
C MET A 737 4.99 -15.23 12.86
N GLY A 738 5.66 -15.67 11.80
CA GLY A 738 6.68 -16.71 11.84
C GLY A 738 6.23 -17.96 12.58
N ASP A 739 6.91 -18.29 13.68
CA ASP A 739 6.66 -19.48 14.49
C ASP A 739 5.41 -19.34 15.40
N ALA A 740 4.95 -18.11 15.65
CA ALA A 740 3.69 -17.89 16.37
C ALA A 740 2.46 -18.35 15.54
N TYR A 741 2.60 -18.47 14.21
CA TYR A 741 1.60 -19.10 13.35
C TYR A 741 2.12 -20.46 12.85
N CYS A 742 1.94 -21.51 13.65
CA CYS A 742 2.44 -22.86 13.38
C CYS A 742 1.29 -23.87 13.26
N PRO A 743 0.55 -23.89 12.14
CA PRO A 743 -0.55 -24.82 11.94
C PRO A 743 -0.05 -26.27 11.92
N PRO A 744 -0.68 -27.19 12.67
CA PRO A 744 -0.38 -28.61 12.62
C PRO A 744 -0.88 -29.18 11.30
N ASN A 745 -0.16 -30.18 10.76
CA ASN A 745 -0.63 -30.98 9.63
C ASN A 745 -1.25 -30.13 8.48
N LEU A 746 -0.43 -29.28 7.86
CA LEU A 746 -0.84 -28.40 6.75
C LEU A 746 -1.61 -29.14 5.64
N ALA A 747 -1.23 -30.40 5.36
CA ALA A 747 -1.89 -31.22 4.36
C ALA A 747 -3.34 -31.54 4.73
N ALA A 748 -3.62 -31.90 5.99
CA ALA A 748 -4.98 -32.14 6.46
C ALA A 748 -5.84 -30.87 6.39
N ILE A 749 -5.28 -29.72 6.82
CA ILE A 749 -5.97 -28.42 6.75
C ILE A 749 -6.33 -28.07 5.29
N ALA A 750 -5.39 -28.24 4.37
CA ALA A 750 -5.59 -28.02 2.93
C ALA A 750 -6.65 -28.98 2.34
N ALA A 751 -6.64 -30.25 2.73
CA ALA A 751 -7.63 -31.23 2.30
C ALA A 751 -9.04 -30.87 2.78
N ILE A 752 -9.19 -30.45 4.04
CA ILE A 752 -10.47 -30.00 4.61
C ILE A 752 -11.00 -28.78 3.86
N TRP A 753 -10.15 -27.80 3.55
CA TRP A 753 -10.57 -26.65 2.74
C TRP A 753 -11.00 -27.03 1.33
N THR A 754 -10.26 -27.92 0.68
CA THR A 754 -10.56 -28.39 -0.68
C THR A 754 -11.88 -29.14 -0.71
N LEU A 755 -12.07 -30.10 0.20
CA LEU A 755 -13.27 -30.93 0.28
C LEU A 755 -14.53 -30.08 0.49
N PHE A 756 -14.55 -29.21 1.49
CA PHE A 756 -15.73 -28.40 1.79
C PHE A 756 -16.03 -27.38 0.69
N SER A 757 -14.99 -26.81 0.06
CA SER A 757 -15.17 -25.89 -1.07
C SER A 757 -15.73 -26.61 -2.30
N ALA A 758 -15.25 -27.83 -2.58
CA ALA A 758 -15.74 -28.68 -3.67
C ALA A 758 -17.21 -29.07 -3.44
N THR A 759 -17.58 -29.44 -2.22
CA THR A 759 -18.98 -29.74 -1.85
C THR A 759 -19.87 -28.51 -1.99
N GLY A 760 -19.40 -27.34 -1.56
CA GLY A 760 -20.13 -26.08 -1.75
C GLY A 760 -20.41 -25.79 -3.23
N ALA A 761 -19.40 -25.93 -4.08
CA ALA A 761 -19.56 -25.77 -5.52
C ALA A 761 -20.55 -26.75 -6.15
N ALA A 762 -20.44 -28.04 -5.78
CA ALA A 762 -21.39 -29.07 -6.22
C ALA A 762 -22.82 -28.73 -5.78
N SER A 763 -23.00 -28.19 -4.57
CA SER A 763 -24.30 -27.73 -4.08
C SER A 763 -24.84 -26.53 -4.87
N GLY A 764 -23.97 -25.61 -5.27
CA GLY A 764 -24.34 -24.49 -6.15
C GLY A 764 -24.81 -24.95 -7.54
N ALA A 765 -24.15 -25.96 -8.10
CA ALA A 765 -24.53 -26.56 -9.38
C ALA A 765 -25.79 -27.43 -9.30
N SER A 766 -26.23 -27.78 -8.10
CA SER A 766 -27.39 -28.64 -7.86
C SER A 766 -28.74 -27.93 -7.96
N VAL A 767 -28.74 -26.59 -7.95
CA VAL A 767 -29.97 -25.76 -7.94
C VAL A 767 -30.14 -24.88 -9.16
#